data_AF-A0A969THD7-F1
#
_entry.id   AF-A0A969THD7-F1
#
_cell.length_a   1.000
_cell.length_b   1.000
_cell.length_c   1.000
_cell.angle_alpha   90.00
_cell.angle_beta   90.00
_cell.angle_gamma   90.00
#
_symmetry.space_group_name_H-M   'P 1'
#
loop_
_entity.id
_entity.type
_entity.pdbx_description
1 polymer ?
#
loop_
_entity_poly.entity_id
_entity_poly.type
_entity_poly.pdbx_seq_one_letter_code
_entity_poly.pdbx_strand_id
1 'polypeptide(L)'
;MMQKILFGLLWVLPALIAWIGWHAETSTTIDIGSSGDSALLTNFHEPESGLTDTYQWYTYRWSRPGAQVTLPAHALPAVLTLRGTVPADGTQVSLDLGTAVSVDLPQQTSLAVRRYHVLWPADSDMLGWAHITIDAQQPAQRAENRSLALLLANITLTSVDGPLRLPPLLAWLLLILLAPLLLWLSQQARLPRTLSLVLALLAGCSVTWLWAWQPWWVQPFLPNMGLALLALLALLGWMRLVWARVYWQPLPRLLLLLVVASGLIPLYLLLKYDLALWLNPVNLPIGAMLLGLLLPFAPAKAQPLLAAGIALVLLLYGLDRYQGAILKGYSTDFTALFRGVHAFLHGGQLYNFEHIRSNSLGDTYKYPPFFVLVLGPFSFLTYDPALQAWHLFNLALLLLAAWLLWRSGGQPLRSWSTLGLLYLLFSFKPLVDTLGQGQADILLLVSLAAALLALQQGRWSWWGACLALPSVIKLYPAYLLLHGLVWQRWQAVLAFAASIIVLTLLSIGLLGWPVHATFAFEVLPLIGGGTAWAENQTFNGWFNRLFTDEIALRPDEPGPARYLTYLAALVVTGLTWWRVRAMPLLDGMGLWIVAMLLVLPIAWMHYQALLVIPFYQLFLRLERDQQPWRWSTVLLYTLAWLLLCYGNQWTFFDRTYAGPLWAALLSYKFYGLLLLYAAIATERWDHKQWIMDNG
;
A
#
# COMPACT_ATOMS: atom_id res chain seq x y z
N MET A 1 2.93 -28.00 -27.76
CA MET A 1 2.72 -29.01 -26.70
C MET A 1 2.81 -28.38 -25.31
N MET A 2 3.95 -27.78 -24.92
CA MET A 2 4.19 -27.16 -23.61
C MET A 2 3.09 -26.20 -23.12
N GLN A 3 2.61 -25.25 -23.93
CA GLN A 3 1.56 -24.30 -23.52
C GLN A 3 0.21 -24.96 -23.20
N LYS A 4 -0.14 -26.06 -23.89
CA LYS A 4 -1.38 -26.81 -23.62
C LYS A 4 -1.26 -27.54 -22.29
N ILE A 5 -0.09 -28.12 -22.00
CA ILE A 5 0.21 -28.76 -20.73
C ILE A 5 0.12 -27.75 -19.59
N LEU A 6 0.84 -26.62 -19.69
CA LEU A 6 0.80 -25.55 -18.68
C LEU A 6 -0.61 -25.03 -18.43
N PHE A 7 -1.42 -24.87 -19.47
CA PHE A 7 -2.81 -24.43 -19.32
C PHE A 7 -3.68 -25.45 -18.57
N GLY A 8 -3.53 -26.75 -18.82
CA GLY A 8 -4.21 -27.79 -18.05
C GLY A 8 -3.78 -27.81 -16.58
N LEU A 9 -2.48 -27.60 -16.34
CA LEU A 9 -1.91 -27.57 -14.99
C LEU A 9 -2.42 -26.40 -14.13
N LEU A 10 -2.89 -25.29 -14.73
CA LEU A 10 -3.45 -24.15 -13.97
C LEU A 10 -4.66 -24.52 -13.10
N TRP A 11 -5.42 -25.52 -13.52
CA TRP A 11 -6.60 -25.99 -12.79
C TRP A 11 -6.25 -27.17 -11.89
N VAL A 12 -5.46 -28.09 -12.42
CA VAL A 12 -5.16 -29.36 -11.76
C VAL A 12 -4.18 -29.20 -10.60
N LEU A 13 -3.10 -28.43 -10.76
CA LEU A 13 -2.07 -28.32 -9.71
C LEU A 13 -2.58 -27.63 -8.45
N PRO A 14 -3.21 -26.43 -8.50
CA PRO A 14 -3.81 -25.84 -7.30
C PRO A 14 -4.86 -26.76 -6.66
N ALA A 15 -5.71 -27.42 -7.48
CA ALA A 15 -6.71 -28.35 -6.96
C ALA A 15 -6.07 -29.52 -6.18
N LEU A 16 -5.04 -30.15 -6.75
CA LEU A 16 -4.29 -31.25 -6.12
C LEU A 16 -3.53 -30.78 -4.89
N ILE A 17 -2.86 -29.63 -4.93
CA ILE A 17 -2.13 -29.08 -3.77
C ILE A 17 -3.10 -28.82 -2.61
N ALA A 18 -4.25 -28.19 -2.89
CA ALA A 18 -5.27 -27.96 -1.87
C ALA A 18 -5.80 -29.29 -1.31
N TRP A 19 -6.07 -30.28 -2.17
CA TRP A 19 -6.57 -31.58 -1.73
C TRP A 19 -5.55 -32.37 -0.91
N ILE A 20 -4.29 -32.44 -1.35
CA ILE A 20 -3.22 -33.11 -0.61
C ILE A 20 -2.97 -32.40 0.73
N GLY A 21 -2.88 -31.07 0.70
CA GLY A 21 -2.69 -30.25 1.89
C GLY A 21 -3.79 -30.43 2.94
N TRP A 22 -5.04 -30.55 2.49
CA TRP A 22 -6.19 -30.79 3.35
C TRP A 22 -6.14 -32.13 4.11
N HIS A 23 -5.37 -33.10 3.62
CA HIS A 23 -5.18 -34.41 4.28
C HIS A 23 -3.78 -34.60 4.84
N ALA A 24 -2.95 -33.56 4.82
CA ALA A 24 -1.63 -33.66 5.43
C ALA A 24 -1.80 -33.77 6.94
N GLU A 25 -1.08 -34.72 7.54
CA GLU A 25 -0.97 -34.77 9.00
C GLU A 25 -0.35 -33.46 9.49
N THR A 26 -1.06 -32.80 10.39
CA THR A 26 -0.65 -31.50 10.92
C THR A 26 -0.89 -31.45 12.42
N SER A 27 0.07 -30.85 13.12
CA SER A 27 -0.11 -30.41 14.49
C SER A 27 0.14 -28.92 14.53
N THR A 28 -0.90 -28.17 14.91
CA THR A 28 -0.86 -26.72 14.98
C THR A 28 -1.08 -26.29 16.41
N THR A 29 -0.13 -25.52 16.96
CA THR A 29 -0.29 -24.86 18.26
C THR A 29 -0.47 -23.37 18.06
N ILE A 30 -1.44 -22.80 18.76
CA ILE A 30 -1.76 -21.38 18.78
C ILE A 30 -1.60 -20.91 20.21
N ASP A 31 -0.65 -20.02 20.42
CA ASP A 31 -0.49 -19.34 21.71
C ASP A 31 -1.49 -18.19 21.78
N ILE A 32 -2.23 -18.13 22.89
CA ILE A 32 -3.27 -17.13 23.10
C ILE A 32 -2.67 -15.96 23.87
N GLY A 33 -2.98 -14.75 23.44
CA GLY A 33 -2.40 -13.51 23.91
C GLY A 33 -1.12 -13.07 23.18
N SER A 34 -0.66 -13.83 22.18
CA SER A 34 0.42 -13.40 21.28
C SER A 34 -0.10 -12.49 20.16
N SER A 35 0.81 -11.81 19.44
CA SER A 35 0.43 -10.98 18.29
C SER A 35 -0.27 -11.79 17.19
N GLY A 36 -1.47 -11.38 16.78
CA GLY A 36 -2.21 -11.97 15.65
C GLY A 36 -3.33 -12.95 16.04
N ASP A 37 -3.51 -13.26 17.32
CA ASP A 37 -4.58 -14.13 17.81
C ASP A 37 -5.98 -13.51 17.74
N SER A 38 -6.06 -12.18 17.72
CA SER A 38 -7.31 -11.41 17.74
C SER A 38 -8.23 -11.71 16.56
N ALA A 39 -7.69 -12.14 15.41
CA ALA A 39 -8.50 -12.54 14.26
C ALA A 39 -9.24 -13.87 14.49
N LEU A 40 -8.81 -14.67 15.47
CA LEU A 40 -9.36 -15.99 15.80
C LEU A 40 -10.32 -15.95 16.99
N LEU A 41 -10.33 -14.84 17.74
CA LEU A 41 -10.97 -14.74 19.04
C LEU A 41 -12.04 -13.65 19.04
N THR A 42 -13.29 -14.04 19.31
CA THR A 42 -14.42 -13.11 19.47
C THR A 42 -14.85 -13.07 20.92
N ASN A 43 -15.05 -11.86 21.47
CA ASN A 43 -15.54 -11.64 22.83
C ASN A 43 -14.57 -12.13 23.94
N PHE A 44 -13.26 -11.92 23.74
CA PHE A 44 -12.21 -12.12 24.74
C PHE A 44 -11.79 -10.79 25.37
N HIS A 45 -11.25 -10.84 26.58
CA HIS A 45 -10.57 -9.70 27.20
C HIS A 45 -9.16 -9.50 26.61
N GLU A 46 -8.55 -8.37 26.98
CA GLU A 46 -7.17 -8.05 26.60
C GLU A 46 -6.17 -9.11 27.11
N PRO A 47 -5.03 -9.28 26.42
CA PRO A 47 -4.05 -10.30 26.78
C PRO A 47 -3.42 -9.98 28.14
N GLU A 48 -3.24 -11.02 28.93
CA GLU A 48 -2.58 -10.99 30.23
C GLU A 48 -1.35 -11.91 30.19
N SER A 49 -0.48 -11.76 31.20
CA SER A 49 0.71 -12.60 31.35
C SER A 49 0.72 -13.27 32.71
N GLY A 50 1.12 -14.54 32.73
CA GLY A 50 1.24 -15.35 33.93
C GLY A 50 2.59 -16.03 34.03
N LEU A 51 2.96 -16.45 35.23
CA LEU A 51 4.14 -17.27 35.49
C LEU A 51 3.73 -18.73 35.62
N THR A 52 4.44 -19.62 34.94
CA THR A 52 4.35 -21.06 35.21
C THR A 52 5.03 -21.42 36.53
N ASP A 53 4.75 -22.62 37.06
CA ASP A 53 5.45 -23.19 38.22
C ASP A 53 6.98 -23.32 38.00
N THR A 54 7.43 -23.26 36.75
CA THR A 54 8.83 -23.26 36.32
C THR A 54 9.40 -21.86 36.04
N TYR A 55 8.74 -20.77 36.48
CA TYR A 55 9.13 -19.37 36.26
C TYR A 55 9.26 -18.94 34.79
N GLN A 56 8.63 -19.64 33.86
CA GLN A 56 8.50 -19.19 32.47
C GLN A 56 7.22 -18.36 32.33
N TRP A 57 7.36 -17.18 31.71
CA TRP A 57 6.22 -16.34 31.35
C TRP A 57 5.42 -16.97 30.21
N TYR A 58 4.09 -16.92 30.32
CA TYR A 58 3.19 -17.25 29.22
C TYR A 58 2.10 -16.18 29.11
N THR A 59 1.62 -15.96 27.89
CA THR A 59 0.46 -15.10 27.64
C THR A 59 -0.82 -15.94 27.68
N TYR A 60 -1.93 -15.29 28.04
CA TYR A 60 -3.26 -15.89 27.98
C TYR A 60 -4.31 -14.80 27.81
N ARG A 61 -5.53 -15.21 27.49
CA ARG A 61 -6.72 -14.33 27.54
C ARG A 61 -7.82 -14.99 28.33
N TRP A 62 -8.61 -14.16 29.01
CA TRP A 62 -9.89 -14.59 29.57
C TRP A 62 -10.99 -14.43 28.52
N SER A 63 -11.78 -15.46 28.31
CA SER A 63 -13.00 -15.38 27.52
C SER A 63 -14.15 -14.77 28.34
N ARG A 64 -15.13 -14.17 27.65
CA ARG A 64 -16.44 -13.81 28.22
C ARG A 64 -17.44 -14.94 27.94
N PRO A 65 -18.57 -15.01 28.65
CA PRO A 65 -19.63 -15.96 28.31
C PRO A 65 -20.11 -15.76 26.86
N GLY A 66 -20.24 -16.85 26.10
CA GLY A 66 -20.58 -16.85 24.67
C GLY A 66 -19.42 -16.41 23.77
N ALA A 67 -18.17 -16.48 24.25
CA ALA A 67 -17.01 -16.21 23.43
C ALA A 67 -16.78 -17.29 22.39
N GLN A 68 -16.18 -16.92 21.26
CA GLN A 68 -15.98 -17.84 20.14
C GLN A 68 -14.50 -17.90 19.75
N VAL A 69 -13.98 -19.11 19.55
CA VAL A 69 -12.68 -19.34 18.92
C VAL A 69 -12.90 -19.91 17.54
N THR A 70 -12.30 -19.30 16.52
CA THR A 70 -12.43 -19.70 15.12
C THR A 70 -11.09 -20.20 14.61
N LEU A 71 -11.03 -21.46 14.19
CA LEU A 71 -9.81 -22.17 13.81
C LEU A 71 -9.93 -22.75 12.40
N PRO A 72 -8.84 -22.81 11.61
CA PRO A 72 -8.89 -23.48 10.31
C PRO A 72 -9.13 -24.99 10.48
N ALA A 73 -10.17 -25.51 9.87
CA ALA A 73 -10.63 -26.89 9.98
C ALA A 73 -9.75 -27.92 9.24
N HIS A 74 -8.66 -27.49 8.59
CA HIS A 74 -7.74 -28.36 7.85
C HIS A 74 -7.19 -29.55 8.66
N ALA A 75 -7.06 -29.40 9.97
CA ALA A 75 -6.57 -30.45 10.85
C ALA A 75 -7.67 -31.44 11.28
N LEU A 76 -8.95 -31.18 10.96
CA LEU A 76 -10.06 -32.00 11.43
C LEU A 76 -10.27 -33.25 10.55
N PRO A 77 -10.61 -34.42 11.13
CA PRO A 77 -10.87 -34.65 12.55
C PRO A 77 -9.58 -34.59 13.37
N ALA A 78 -9.64 -34.02 14.58
CA ALA A 78 -8.46 -33.74 15.40
C ALA A 78 -8.68 -34.09 16.87
N VAL A 79 -7.58 -34.27 17.59
CA VAL A 79 -7.56 -34.09 19.05
C VAL A 79 -7.29 -32.60 19.32
N LEU A 80 -8.30 -31.92 19.84
CA LEU A 80 -8.21 -30.57 20.39
C LEU A 80 -7.59 -30.65 21.79
N THR A 81 -6.46 -29.99 21.99
CA THR A 81 -5.83 -29.81 23.30
C THR A 81 -5.96 -28.35 23.71
N LEU A 82 -6.70 -28.07 24.78
CA LEU A 82 -6.85 -26.73 25.35
C LEU A 82 -6.03 -26.63 26.62
N ARG A 83 -5.10 -25.68 26.70
CA ARG A 83 -4.43 -25.35 27.96
C ARG A 83 -5.06 -24.12 28.57
N GLY A 84 -5.70 -24.30 29.72
CA GLY A 84 -6.50 -23.25 30.33
C GLY A 84 -7.03 -23.60 31.71
N THR A 85 -7.80 -22.69 32.31
CA THR A 85 -8.52 -22.92 33.57
C THR A 85 -9.85 -22.19 33.61
N VAL A 86 -10.79 -22.74 34.36
CA VAL A 86 -12.09 -22.11 34.69
C VAL A 86 -11.91 -21.28 35.97
N PRO A 87 -12.66 -20.18 36.18
CA PRO A 87 -12.66 -19.43 37.43
C PRO A 87 -12.95 -20.31 38.64
N ALA A 88 -12.23 -20.07 39.73
CA ALA A 88 -12.38 -20.79 41.00
C ALA A 88 -13.52 -20.22 41.87
N ASP A 89 -14.63 -19.81 41.26
CA ASP A 89 -15.80 -19.22 41.92
C ASP A 89 -17.09 -20.04 41.78
N GLY A 90 -17.01 -21.21 41.11
CA GLY A 90 -18.15 -22.07 40.83
C GLY A 90 -18.75 -21.88 39.44
N THR A 91 -18.16 -21.03 38.60
CA THR A 91 -18.52 -20.92 37.18
C THR A 91 -18.47 -22.28 36.48
N GLN A 92 -19.54 -22.64 35.78
CA GLN A 92 -19.58 -23.82 34.90
C GLN A 92 -19.32 -23.38 33.47
N VAL A 93 -18.43 -24.08 32.77
CA VAL A 93 -18.05 -23.76 31.38
C VAL A 93 -18.32 -24.97 30.51
N SER A 94 -18.99 -24.75 29.39
CA SER A 94 -19.27 -25.75 28.36
C SER A 94 -18.64 -25.31 27.05
N LEU A 95 -18.05 -26.26 26.33
CA LEU A 95 -17.47 -26.05 25.01
C LEU A 95 -18.37 -26.69 23.97
N ASP A 96 -19.00 -25.89 23.12
CA ASP A 96 -19.72 -26.37 21.95
C ASP A 96 -18.79 -26.33 20.72
N LEU A 97 -18.54 -27.50 20.15
CA LEU A 97 -17.64 -27.73 19.01
C LEU A 97 -18.40 -27.94 17.69
N GLY A 98 -19.71 -27.64 17.64
CA GLY A 98 -20.54 -27.85 16.47
C GLY A 98 -21.32 -29.16 16.52
N THR A 99 -21.69 -29.70 15.34
CA THR A 99 -22.74 -30.73 15.06
C THR A 99 -22.80 -31.94 16.02
N ALA A 100 -23.25 -31.68 17.26
CA ALA A 100 -23.48 -32.59 18.38
C ALA A 100 -22.28 -32.93 19.31
N VAL A 101 -21.23 -32.11 19.38
CA VAL A 101 -20.17 -32.28 20.40
C VAL A 101 -20.16 -31.08 21.35
N SER A 102 -20.71 -31.28 22.55
CA SER A 102 -20.61 -30.35 23.67
C SER A 102 -19.90 -31.02 24.84
N VAL A 103 -18.94 -30.32 25.44
CA VAL A 103 -18.13 -30.84 26.55
C VAL A 103 -18.16 -29.88 27.72
N ASP A 104 -18.66 -30.34 28.85
CA ASP A 104 -18.60 -29.59 30.11
C ASP A 104 -17.21 -29.74 30.74
N LEU A 105 -16.59 -28.61 31.05
CA LEU A 105 -15.31 -28.58 31.75
C LEU A 105 -15.52 -28.76 33.26
N PRO A 106 -14.65 -29.55 33.94
CA PRO A 106 -14.77 -29.76 35.37
C PRO A 106 -14.54 -28.47 36.15
N GLN A 107 -15.41 -28.22 37.13
CA GLN A 107 -15.26 -27.12 38.07
C GLN A 107 -13.90 -27.19 38.78
N GLN A 108 -13.33 -26.02 39.08
CA GLN A 108 -12.04 -25.88 39.74
C GLN A 108 -12.19 -25.13 41.07
N THR A 109 -11.39 -25.54 42.06
CA THR A 109 -11.26 -24.87 43.36
C THR A 109 -10.00 -23.99 43.44
N SER A 110 -9.16 -24.01 42.40
CA SER A 110 -7.94 -23.19 42.27
C SER A 110 -7.73 -22.78 40.82
N LEU A 111 -6.93 -21.74 40.58
CA LEU A 111 -6.61 -21.23 39.23
C LEU A 111 -5.47 -22.00 38.53
N ALA A 112 -5.27 -23.28 38.88
CA ALA A 112 -4.22 -24.10 38.28
C ALA A 112 -4.55 -24.42 36.81
N VAL A 113 -3.64 -24.06 35.89
CA VAL A 113 -3.80 -24.32 34.46
C VAL A 113 -3.73 -25.82 34.18
N ARG A 114 -4.74 -26.34 33.46
CA ARG A 114 -4.85 -27.75 33.05
C ARG A 114 -4.76 -27.90 31.54
N ARG A 115 -4.64 -29.14 31.06
CA ARG A 115 -4.80 -29.52 29.66
C ARG A 115 -6.06 -30.35 29.50
N TYR A 116 -6.95 -29.93 28.61
CA TYR A 116 -8.16 -30.66 28.24
C TYR A 116 -7.97 -31.24 26.85
N HIS A 117 -8.22 -32.53 26.69
CA HIS A 117 -8.15 -33.22 25.39
C HIS A 117 -9.56 -33.61 24.95
N VAL A 118 -9.98 -33.12 23.80
CA VAL A 118 -11.31 -33.36 23.24
C VAL A 118 -11.17 -33.86 21.81
N LEU A 119 -11.83 -34.97 21.48
CA LEU A 119 -11.91 -35.44 20.10
C LEU A 119 -12.90 -34.56 19.34
N TRP A 120 -12.43 -33.91 18.28
CA TRP A 120 -13.24 -33.04 17.45
C TRP A 120 -13.49 -33.71 16.09
N PRO A 121 -14.74 -34.12 15.79
CA PRO A 121 -15.08 -34.63 14.47
C PRO A 121 -14.87 -33.57 13.39
N ALA A 122 -14.72 -34.02 12.14
CA ALA A 122 -14.59 -33.10 11.01
C ALA A 122 -15.92 -32.40 10.71
N ASP A 123 -16.02 -31.20 11.25
CA ASP A 123 -17.09 -30.23 11.05
C ASP A 123 -16.46 -28.87 10.68
N SER A 124 -16.92 -28.26 9.59
CA SER A 124 -16.41 -26.98 9.12
C SER A 124 -17.43 -26.25 8.26
N ASP A 125 -17.35 -24.92 8.25
CA ASP A 125 -18.12 -24.11 7.31
C ASP A 125 -17.64 -24.27 5.85
N MET A 126 -18.30 -23.58 4.91
CA MET A 126 -17.96 -23.64 3.48
C MET A 126 -16.57 -23.07 3.14
N LEU A 127 -15.98 -22.25 4.02
CA LEU A 127 -14.66 -21.64 3.89
C LEU A 127 -13.58 -22.41 4.63
N GLY A 128 -13.96 -23.45 5.37
CA GLY A 128 -13.07 -24.30 6.15
C GLY A 128 -12.83 -23.84 7.57
N TRP A 129 -13.70 -23.02 8.16
CA TRP A 129 -13.59 -22.62 9.56
C TRP A 129 -14.31 -23.61 10.46
N ALA A 130 -13.68 -23.92 11.58
CA ALA A 130 -14.27 -24.62 12.71
C ALA A 130 -14.41 -23.64 13.87
N HIS A 131 -15.50 -23.76 14.63
CA HIS A 131 -15.83 -22.82 15.70
C HIS A 131 -15.97 -23.56 17.03
N ILE A 132 -15.35 -23.00 18.07
CA ILE A 132 -15.57 -23.36 19.47
C ILE A 132 -16.39 -22.24 20.09
N THR A 133 -17.58 -22.54 20.58
CA THR A 133 -18.34 -21.61 21.43
C THR A 133 -18.09 -21.96 22.89
N ILE A 134 -17.67 -20.97 23.67
CA ILE A 134 -17.39 -21.08 25.10
C ILE A 134 -18.59 -20.48 25.84
N ASP A 135 -19.48 -21.34 26.28
CA ASP A 135 -20.62 -20.96 27.12
C ASP A 135 -20.24 -21.07 28.59
N ALA A 136 -20.74 -20.14 29.40
CA ALA A 136 -20.47 -20.12 30.82
C ALA A 136 -21.69 -19.70 31.65
N GLN A 137 -22.01 -20.49 32.65
CA GLN A 137 -23.00 -20.15 33.68
C GLN A 137 -22.26 -19.63 34.91
N GLN A 138 -22.37 -18.32 35.14
CA GLN A 138 -21.67 -17.63 36.22
C GLN A 138 -22.51 -17.63 37.51
N PRO A 139 -21.86 -17.79 38.68
CA PRO A 139 -22.52 -17.69 39.99
C PRO A 139 -22.98 -16.25 40.28
N ALA A 140 -23.94 -16.11 41.21
CA ALA A 140 -24.46 -14.82 41.64
C ALA A 140 -23.42 -13.97 42.39
N GLN A 141 -22.54 -14.63 43.15
CA GLN A 141 -21.35 -14.02 43.76
C GLN A 141 -20.12 -14.42 42.95
N ARG A 142 -19.40 -13.43 42.43
CA ARG A 142 -18.22 -13.63 41.57
C ARG A 142 -16.95 -13.26 42.31
N ALA A 143 -15.84 -13.91 41.95
CA ALA A 143 -14.53 -13.58 42.53
C ALA A 143 -13.98 -12.22 42.04
N GLU A 144 -14.39 -11.76 40.86
CA GLU A 144 -13.98 -10.49 40.28
C GLU A 144 -15.16 -9.79 39.56
N ASN A 145 -15.06 -8.48 39.36
CA ASN A 145 -16.07 -7.69 38.66
C ASN A 145 -16.17 -8.00 37.16
N ARG A 146 -15.13 -8.59 36.55
CA ARG A 146 -15.14 -8.95 35.14
C ARG A 146 -15.96 -10.22 34.92
N SER A 147 -16.72 -10.28 33.82
CA SER A 147 -17.34 -11.53 33.38
C SER A 147 -16.27 -12.43 32.78
N LEU A 148 -15.72 -13.34 33.59
CA LEU A 148 -14.71 -14.33 33.19
C LEU A 148 -15.36 -15.70 32.96
N ALA A 149 -15.03 -16.36 31.85
CA ALA A 149 -15.53 -17.69 31.52
C ALA A 149 -14.40 -18.73 31.49
N LEU A 150 -13.53 -18.72 30.47
CA LEU A 150 -12.39 -19.63 30.36
C LEU A 150 -11.10 -18.83 30.19
N LEU A 151 -10.11 -19.08 31.04
CA LEU A 151 -8.74 -18.67 30.75
C LEU A 151 -8.17 -19.63 29.73
N LEU A 152 -7.64 -19.10 28.64
CA LEU A 152 -7.03 -19.88 27.58
C LEU A 152 -5.62 -19.37 27.30
N ALA A 153 -4.64 -20.26 27.42
CA ALA A 153 -3.22 -19.97 27.20
C ALA A 153 -2.73 -20.54 25.86
N ASN A 154 -3.13 -21.76 25.50
CA ASN A 154 -2.85 -22.31 24.18
C ASN A 154 -3.94 -23.23 23.69
N ILE A 155 -3.98 -23.39 22.37
CA ILE A 155 -4.78 -24.39 21.68
C ILE A 155 -3.86 -25.18 20.78
N THR A 156 -3.93 -26.51 20.86
CA THR A 156 -3.26 -27.39 19.91
C THR A 156 -4.28 -28.26 19.20
N LEU A 157 -4.27 -28.24 17.87
CA LEU A 157 -5.02 -29.17 17.02
C LEU A 157 -4.04 -30.20 16.48
N THR A 158 -4.27 -31.48 16.78
CA THR A 158 -3.47 -32.57 16.22
C THR A 158 -4.39 -33.45 15.39
N SER A 159 -4.15 -33.50 14.08
CA SER A 159 -4.96 -34.30 13.16
C SER A 159 -4.96 -35.78 13.52
N VAL A 160 -6.08 -36.44 13.30
CA VAL A 160 -6.25 -37.89 13.45
C VAL A 160 -6.60 -38.48 12.10
N ASP A 161 -6.14 -39.70 11.84
CA ASP A 161 -6.50 -40.44 10.63
C ASP A 161 -8.01 -40.46 10.42
N GLY A 162 -8.41 -40.08 9.20
CA GLY A 162 -9.81 -39.99 8.80
C GLY A 162 -10.00 -40.38 7.33
N PRO A 163 -11.25 -40.57 6.90
CA PRO A 163 -11.53 -40.83 5.50
C PRO A 163 -11.15 -39.63 4.62
N LEU A 164 -10.73 -39.89 3.38
CA LEU A 164 -10.50 -38.85 2.38
C LEU A 164 -11.80 -38.08 2.11
N ARG A 165 -11.71 -36.74 2.10
CA ARG A 165 -12.80 -35.80 1.90
C ARG A 165 -12.42 -34.78 0.83
N LEU A 166 -13.40 -34.01 0.37
CA LEU A 166 -13.11 -32.81 -0.41
C LEU A 166 -12.79 -31.65 0.54
N PRO A 167 -11.90 -30.73 0.15
CA PRO A 167 -11.72 -29.51 0.92
C PRO A 167 -13.01 -28.67 0.87
N PRO A 168 -13.17 -27.70 1.79
CA PRO A 168 -14.32 -26.81 1.82
C PRO A 168 -14.57 -26.19 0.45
N LEU A 169 -15.77 -26.42 -0.10
CA LEU A 169 -16.05 -26.18 -1.51
C LEU A 169 -15.73 -24.74 -1.94
N LEU A 170 -16.10 -23.74 -1.14
CA LEU A 170 -15.88 -22.35 -1.51
C LEU A 170 -14.39 -21.96 -1.44
N ALA A 171 -13.69 -22.37 -0.38
CA ALA A 171 -12.24 -22.15 -0.27
C ALA A 171 -11.49 -22.81 -1.43
N TRP A 172 -11.84 -24.05 -1.75
CA TRP A 172 -11.22 -24.82 -2.83
C TRP A 172 -11.45 -24.17 -4.20
N LEU A 173 -12.69 -23.74 -4.49
CA LEU A 173 -13.02 -23.03 -5.73
C LEU A 173 -12.24 -21.72 -5.85
N LEU A 174 -12.15 -20.92 -4.79
CA LEU A 174 -11.41 -19.64 -4.80
C LEU A 174 -9.92 -19.83 -5.09
N LEU A 175 -9.30 -20.85 -4.50
CA LEU A 175 -7.89 -21.18 -4.72
C LEU A 175 -7.64 -21.66 -6.16
N ILE A 176 -8.53 -22.50 -6.69
CA ILE A 176 -8.44 -23.01 -8.06
C ILE A 176 -8.62 -21.87 -9.09
N LEU A 177 -9.51 -20.91 -8.82
CA LEU A 177 -9.82 -19.82 -9.74
C LEU A 177 -8.73 -18.73 -9.79
N LEU A 178 -7.84 -18.66 -8.79
CA LEU A 178 -6.82 -17.62 -8.71
C LEU A 178 -5.85 -17.65 -9.90
N ALA A 179 -5.27 -18.81 -10.21
CA ALA A 179 -4.33 -18.97 -11.32
C ALA A 179 -4.96 -18.64 -12.69
N PRO A 180 -6.11 -19.21 -13.09
CA PRO A 180 -6.81 -18.84 -14.32
C PRO A 180 -7.13 -17.35 -14.42
N LEU A 181 -7.52 -16.71 -13.32
CA LEU A 181 -7.80 -15.28 -13.29
C LEU A 181 -6.54 -14.44 -13.51
N LEU A 182 -5.42 -14.78 -12.85
CA LEU A 182 -4.14 -14.12 -13.06
C LEU A 182 -3.61 -14.31 -14.49
N LEU A 183 -3.82 -15.49 -15.08
CA LEU A 183 -3.56 -15.72 -16.50
C LEU A 183 -4.40 -14.76 -17.35
N TRP A 184 -5.72 -14.70 -17.10
CA TRP A 184 -6.62 -13.85 -17.89
C TRP A 184 -6.21 -12.37 -17.79
N LEU A 185 -5.94 -11.86 -16.59
CA LEU A 185 -5.48 -10.49 -16.35
C LEU A 185 -4.16 -10.19 -17.08
N SER A 186 -3.16 -11.06 -16.94
CA SER A 186 -1.86 -10.87 -17.59
C SER A 186 -1.96 -10.94 -19.12
N GLN A 187 -2.91 -11.72 -19.66
CA GLN A 187 -3.22 -11.73 -21.10
C GLN A 187 -3.94 -10.45 -21.56
N GLN A 188 -4.81 -9.85 -20.74
CA GLN A 188 -5.35 -8.52 -21.03
C GLN A 188 -4.25 -7.46 -21.09
N ALA A 189 -3.21 -7.60 -20.27
CA ALA A 189 -2.00 -6.78 -20.29
C ALA A 189 -1.00 -7.13 -21.41
N ARG A 190 -1.33 -8.12 -22.28
CA ARG A 190 -0.50 -8.57 -23.42
C ARG A 190 0.88 -9.11 -23.05
N LEU A 191 1.03 -9.66 -21.85
CA LEU A 191 2.24 -10.39 -21.50
C LEU A 191 2.39 -11.64 -22.40
N PRO A 192 3.63 -12.05 -22.73
CA PRO A 192 3.86 -13.27 -23.50
C PRO A 192 3.15 -14.45 -22.86
N ARG A 193 2.37 -15.21 -23.63
CA ARG A 193 1.50 -16.28 -23.10
C ARG A 193 2.24 -17.27 -22.21
N THR A 194 3.45 -17.67 -22.60
CA THR A 194 4.28 -18.57 -21.78
C THR A 194 4.64 -17.95 -20.44
N LEU A 195 5.05 -16.67 -20.42
CA LEU A 195 5.37 -15.95 -19.18
C LEU A 195 4.12 -15.81 -18.29
N SER A 196 2.99 -15.42 -18.87
CA SER A 196 1.70 -15.37 -18.16
C SER A 196 1.31 -16.70 -17.53
N LEU A 197 1.45 -17.81 -18.27
CA LEU A 197 1.15 -19.15 -17.77
C LEU A 197 2.04 -19.49 -16.56
N VAL A 198 3.34 -19.23 -16.66
CA VAL A 198 4.31 -19.52 -15.58
C VAL A 198 4.00 -18.67 -14.35
N LEU A 199 3.85 -17.35 -14.50
CA LEU A 199 3.58 -16.44 -13.37
C LEU A 199 2.25 -16.76 -12.69
N ALA A 200 1.20 -17.02 -13.47
CA ALA A 200 -0.11 -17.37 -12.94
C ALA A 200 -0.09 -18.72 -12.19
N LEU A 201 0.61 -19.72 -12.74
CA LEU A 201 0.75 -21.02 -12.09
C LEU A 201 1.55 -20.92 -10.80
N LEU A 202 2.69 -20.21 -10.82
CA LEU A 202 3.50 -19.98 -9.62
C LEU A 202 2.69 -19.27 -8.54
N ALA A 203 2.05 -18.14 -8.86
CA ALA A 203 1.26 -17.39 -7.89
C ALA A 203 0.10 -18.22 -7.32
N GLY A 204 -0.67 -18.91 -8.17
CA GLY A 204 -1.77 -19.76 -7.72
C GLY A 204 -1.29 -20.91 -6.85
N CYS A 205 -0.29 -21.67 -7.30
CA CYS A 205 0.25 -22.79 -6.54
C CYS A 205 0.89 -22.33 -5.22
N SER A 206 1.58 -21.18 -5.20
CA SER A 206 2.16 -20.63 -3.97
C SER A 206 1.09 -20.25 -2.95
N VAL A 207 0.01 -19.57 -3.36
CA VAL A 207 -1.09 -19.22 -2.44
C VAL A 207 -1.81 -20.48 -1.96
N THR A 208 -2.05 -21.45 -2.84
CA THR A 208 -2.68 -22.71 -2.45
C THR A 208 -1.80 -23.56 -1.55
N TRP A 209 -0.48 -23.57 -1.78
CA TRP A 209 0.49 -24.25 -0.92
C TRP A 209 0.59 -23.57 0.45
N LEU A 210 0.61 -22.24 0.50
CA LEU A 210 0.55 -21.50 1.76
C LEU A 210 -0.75 -21.79 2.52
N TRP A 211 -1.89 -21.87 1.83
CA TRP A 211 -3.16 -22.25 2.46
C TRP A 211 -3.14 -23.69 2.97
N ALA A 212 -2.54 -24.62 2.22
CA ALA A 212 -2.40 -26.02 2.62
C ALA A 212 -1.49 -26.19 3.86
N TRP A 213 -0.36 -25.47 3.91
CA TRP A 213 0.67 -25.67 4.93
C TRP A 213 0.50 -24.75 6.15
N GLN A 214 0.00 -23.54 5.94
CA GLN A 214 -0.23 -22.51 6.96
C GLN A 214 -1.58 -21.82 6.69
N PRO A 215 -2.71 -22.52 6.87
CA PRO A 215 -4.02 -22.00 6.51
C PRO A 215 -4.34 -20.64 7.12
N TRP A 216 -3.88 -20.36 8.34
CA TRP A 216 -4.07 -19.07 9.01
C TRP A 216 -3.48 -17.87 8.26
N TRP A 217 -2.47 -18.07 7.39
CA TRP A 217 -1.93 -16.98 6.56
C TRP A 217 -2.78 -16.63 5.35
N VAL A 218 -3.73 -17.49 4.96
CA VAL A 218 -4.51 -17.34 3.73
C VAL A 218 -6.01 -17.33 3.97
N GLN A 219 -6.50 -18.25 4.80
CA GLN A 219 -7.92 -18.49 5.03
C GLN A 219 -8.69 -17.26 5.54
N PRO A 220 -8.17 -16.42 6.46
CA PRO A 220 -8.84 -15.18 6.87
C PRO A 220 -9.10 -14.20 5.71
N PHE A 221 -8.30 -14.31 4.66
CA PHE A 221 -8.34 -13.41 3.52
C PHE A 221 -9.12 -13.95 2.33
N LEU A 222 -9.42 -15.26 2.28
CA LEU A 222 -10.13 -15.89 1.16
C LEU A 222 -11.47 -15.23 0.82
N PRO A 223 -12.37 -14.92 1.78
CA PRO A 223 -13.66 -14.29 1.45
C PRO A 223 -13.48 -12.91 0.83
N ASN A 224 -12.60 -12.10 1.45
CA ASN A 224 -12.27 -10.76 0.98
C ASN A 224 -11.60 -10.78 -0.39
N MET A 225 -10.71 -11.75 -0.62
CA MET A 225 -10.07 -11.96 -1.92
C MET A 225 -11.13 -12.34 -2.96
N GLY A 226 -12.03 -13.27 -2.67
CA GLY A 226 -13.14 -13.64 -3.56
C GLY A 226 -14.00 -12.44 -3.95
N LEU A 227 -14.44 -11.65 -2.98
CA LEU A 227 -15.20 -10.42 -3.22
C LEU A 227 -14.41 -9.40 -4.06
N ALA A 228 -13.13 -9.19 -3.76
CA ALA A 228 -12.26 -8.29 -4.51
C ALA A 228 -12.07 -8.77 -5.96
N LEU A 229 -11.89 -10.07 -6.19
CA LEU A 229 -11.76 -10.65 -7.52
C LEU A 229 -13.06 -10.51 -8.32
N LEU A 230 -14.22 -10.74 -7.71
CA LEU A 230 -15.53 -10.54 -8.35
C LEU A 230 -15.77 -9.07 -8.69
N ALA A 231 -15.49 -8.15 -7.77
CA ALA A 231 -15.60 -6.71 -8.00
C ALA A 231 -14.65 -6.25 -9.14
N LEU A 232 -13.42 -6.77 -9.15
CA LEU A 232 -12.46 -6.51 -10.22
C LEU A 232 -12.96 -7.05 -11.56
N LEU A 233 -13.46 -8.28 -11.62
CA LEU A 233 -14.01 -8.87 -12.84
C LEU A 233 -15.22 -8.09 -13.37
N ALA A 234 -16.14 -7.70 -12.48
CA ALA A 234 -17.30 -6.88 -12.82
C ALA A 234 -16.86 -5.51 -13.36
N LEU A 235 -15.91 -4.85 -12.69
CA LEU A 235 -15.33 -3.60 -13.16
C LEU A 235 -14.71 -3.78 -14.54
N LEU A 236 -13.89 -4.80 -14.76
CA LEU A 236 -13.20 -5.00 -16.03
C LEU A 236 -14.15 -5.33 -17.17
N GLY A 237 -15.20 -6.11 -16.90
CA GLY A 237 -16.30 -6.35 -17.85
C GLY A 237 -17.00 -5.05 -18.22
N TRP A 238 -17.37 -4.24 -17.22
CA TRP A 238 -17.97 -2.93 -17.42
C TRP A 238 -17.06 -1.97 -18.18
N MET A 239 -15.79 -1.86 -17.80
CA MET A 239 -14.79 -1.04 -18.46
C MET A 239 -14.65 -1.42 -19.93
N ARG A 240 -14.63 -2.72 -20.25
CA ARG A 240 -14.52 -3.21 -21.61
C ARG A 240 -15.77 -2.88 -22.44
N LEU A 241 -16.96 -3.00 -21.85
CA LEU A 241 -18.22 -2.58 -22.48
C LEU A 241 -18.23 -1.09 -22.79
N VAL A 242 -17.81 -0.25 -21.83
CA VAL A 242 -17.71 1.21 -22.01
C VAL A 242 -16.65 1.56 -23.04
N TRP A 243 -15.48 0.94 -22.98
CA TRP A 243 -14.38 1.21 -23.90
C TRP A 243 -14.71 0.85 -25.35
N ALA A 244 -15.49 -0.22 -25.55
CA ALA A 244 -15.95 -0.66 -26.86
C ALA A 244 -17.02 0.25 -27.49
N ARG A 245 -17.75 1.04 -26.70
CA ARG A 245 -18.74 1.99 -27.23
C ARG A 245 -18.04 3.21 -27.83
N VAL A 246 -18.39 3.53 -29.09
CA VAL A 246 -17.67 4.49 -29.95
C VAL A 246 -18.03 5.97 -29.68
N TYR A 247 -18.95 6.25 -28.75
CA TYR A 247 -19.57 7.57 -28.67
C TYR A 247 -18.70 8.70 -28.10
N TRP A 248 -17.63 8.41 -27.37
CA TRP A 248 -16.85 9.43 -26.63
C TRP A 248 -15.39 9.52 -27.09
N GLN A 249 -14.77 10.69 -26.89
CA GLN A 249 -13.33 10.84 -27.07
C GLN A 249 -12.52 9.96 -26.09
N PRO A 250 -11.27 9.60 -26.39
CA PRO A 250 -10.46 8.70 -25.54
C PRO A 250 -10.20 9.24 -24.12
N LEU A 251 -9.87 10.52 -23.97
CA LEU A 251 -9.52 11.10 -22.66
C LEU A 251 -10.71 11.17 -21.69
N PRO A 252 -11.91 11.65 -22.07
CA PRO A 252 -13.10 11.58 -21.21
C PRO A 252 -13.44 10.16 -20.76
N ARG A 253 -13.27 9.17 -21.66
CA ARG A 253 -13.45 7.76 -21.33
C ARG A 253 -12.47 7.33 -20.25
N LEU A 254 -11.18 7.62 -20.40
CA LEU A 254 -10.19 7.28 -19.38
C LEU A 254 -10.53 7.94 -18.04
N LEU A 255 -10.82 9.24 -18.03
CA LEU A 255 -11.19 9.95 -16.79
C LEU A 255 -12.37 9.29 -16.09
N LEU A 256 -13.39 8.87 -16.83
CA LEU A 256 -14.50 8.10 -16.28
C LEU A 256 -14.03 6.79 -15.63
N LEU A 257 -13.16 6.04 -16.30
CA LEU A 257 -12.61 4.79 -15.75
C LEU A 257 -11.82 5.05 -14.46
N LEU A 258 -11.05 6.14 -14.40
CA LEU A 258 -10.30 6.53 -13.20
C LEU A 258 -11.26 6.92 -12.06
N VAL A 259 -12.33 7.65 -12.35
CA VAL A 259 -13.36 8.03 -11.36
C VAL A 259 -14.03 6.79 -10.76
N VAL A 260 -14.42 5.83 -11.59
CA VAL A 260 -15.02 4.58 -11.12
C VAL A 260 -14.02 3.78 -10.28
N ALA A 261 -12.76 3.70 -10.71
CA ALA A 261 -11.71 3.03 -9.95
C ALA A 261 -11.47 3.66 -8.56
N SER A 262 -11.55 4.99 -8.43
CA SER A 262 -11.36 5.69 -7.13
C SER A 262 -12.35 5.28 -6.05
N GLY A 263 -13.54 4.79 -6.41
CA GLY A 263 -14.57 4.39 -5.45
C GLY A 263 -14.46 2.94 -4.95
N LEU A 264 -13.65 2.10 -5.58
CA LEU A 264 -13.63 0.66 -5.26
C LEU A 264 -12.99 0.33 -3.90
N ILE A 265 -11.83 0.90 -3.59
CA ILE A 265 -11.21 0.70 -2.27
C ILE A 265 -12.11 1.26 -1.16
N PRO A 266 -12.63 2.51 -1.25
CA PRO A 266 -13.62 3.01 -0.30
C PRO A 266 -14.85 2.11 -0.14
N LEU A 267 -15.41 1.60 -1.24
CA LEU A 267 -16.56 0.69 -1.19
C LEU A 267 -16.22 -0.59 -0.43
N TYR A 268 -15.06 -1.19 -0.71
CA TYR A 268 -14.58 -2.36 0.02
C TYR A 268 -14.47 -2.10 1.53
N LEU A 269 -13.89 -0.95 1.91
CA LEU A 269 -13.74 -0.59 3.33
C LEU A 269 -15.07 -0.33 4.01
N LEU A 270 -16.00 0.35 3.34
CA LEU A 270 -17.35 0.58 3.86
C LEU A 270 -18.07 -0.75 4.15
N LEU A 271 -18.03 -1.68 3.20
CA LEU A 271 -18.65 -3.00 3.34
C LEU A 271 -18.00 -3.85 4.44
N LYS A 272 -16.71 -3.62 4.73
CA LYS A 272 -15.97 -4.38 5.72
C LYS A 272 -16.12 -3.84 7.14
N TYR A 273 -16.12 -2.51 7.33
CA TYR A 273 -15.95 -1.91 8.65
C TYR A 273 -17.25 -1.41 9.28
N ASP A 274 -18.15 -0.74 8.54
CA ASP A 274 -19.52 -0.43 8.99
C ASP A 274 -20.32 0.31 7.89
N LEU A 275 -21.51 -0.18 7.55
CA LEU A 275 -22.44 0.52 6.66
C LEU A 275 -23.02 1.79 7.29
N ALA A 276 -23.06 1.90 8.62
CA ALA A 276 -23.56 3.08 9.33
C ALA A 276 -22.74 4.35 9.06
N LEU A 277 -21.51 4.20 8.54
CA LEU A 277 -20.62 5.31 8.19
C LEU A 277 -20.80 5.81 6.74
N TRP A 278 -21.85 5.38 6.03
CA TRP A 278 -22.05 5.71 4.61
C TRP A 278 -22.06 7.22 4.31
N LEU A 279 -22.57 8.04 5.23
CA LEU A 279 -22.64 9.50 5.09
C LEU A 279 -21.34 10.24 5.40
N ASN A 280 -20.27 9.53 5.76
CA ASN A 280 -18.98 10.17 6.04
C ASN A 280 -18.35 10.72 4.75
N PRO A 281 -17.85 11.97 4.72
CA PRO A 281 -17.13 12.54 3.58
C PRO A 281 -15.98 11.67 3.03
N VAL A 282 -15.39 10.80 3.87
CA VAL A 282 -14.40 9.79 3.46
C VAL A 282 -14.90 8.90 2.33
N ASN A 283 -16.20 8.65 2.27
CA ASN A 283 -16.84 7.73 1.33
C ASN A 283 -17.41 8.43 0.07
N LEU A 284 -17.23 9.75 -0.09
CA LEU A 284 -17.65 10.48 -1.29
C LEU A 284 -17.15 9.89 -2.62
N PRO A 285 -15.96 9.29 -2.73
CA PRO A 285 -15.55 8.61 -3.96
C PRO A 285 -16.51 7.49 -4.41
N ILE A 286 -17.24 6.86 -3.49
CA ILE A 286 -18.29 5.87 -3.82
C ILE A 286 -19.43 6.55 -4.60
N GLY A 287 -19.85 7.74 -4.19
CA GLY A 287 -20.87 8.51 -4.90
C GLY A 287 -20.45 8.87 -6.32
N ALA A 288 -19.20 9.33 -6.49
CA ALA A 288 -18.63 9.62 -7.81
C ALA A 288 -18.56 8.36 -8.69
N MET A 289 -18.20 7.22 -8.10
CA MET A 289 -18.21 5.92 -8.79
C MET A 289 -19.62 5.52 -9.24
N LEU A 290 -20.64 5.63 -8.39
CA LEU A 290 -22.03 5.28 -8.76
C LEU A 290 -22.54 6.15 -9.91
N LEU A 291 -22.33 7.48 -9.85
CA LEU A 291 -22.68 8.38 -10.94
C LEU A 291 -21.89 8.05 -12.23
N GLY A 292 -20.61 7.71 -12.08
CA GLY A 292 -19.75 7.29 -13.19
C GLY A 292 -20.21 5.98 -13.85
N LEU A 293 -20.64 4.99 -13.07
CA LEU A 293 -21.17 3.73 -13.59
C LEU A 293 -22.43 3.93 -14.45
N LEU A 294 -23.26 4.91 -14.09
CA LEU A 294 -24.50 5.26 -14.80
C LEU A 294 -24.28 6.13 -16.03
N LEU A 295 -23.26 6.99 -16.02
CA LEU A 295 -23.03 8.03 -17.05
C LEU A 295 -23.04 7.49 -18.51
N PRO A 296 -22.40 6.36 -18.85
CA PRO A 296 -22.41 5.81 -20.22
C PRO A 296 -23.77 5.29 -20.71
N PHE A 297 -24.71 5.05 -19.79
CA PHE A 297 -26.05 4.52 -20.09
C PHE A 297 -27.14 5.59 -19.97
N ALA A 298 -26.80 6.76 -19.44
CA ALA A 298 -27.72 7.86 -19.30
C ALA A 298 -28.08 8.50 -20.67
N PRO A 299 -29.33 8.97 -20.84
CA PRO A 299 -29.71 9.70 -22.04
C PRO A 299 -28.87 10.97 -22.21
N ALA A 300 -28.61 11.39 -23.44
CA ALA A 300 -27.72 12.52 -23.75
C ALA A 300 -28.07 13.82 -22.99
N LYS A 301 -29.35 14.07 -22.73
CA LYS A 301 -29.83 15.23 -21.95
C LYS A 301 -29.42 15.19 -20.46
N ALA A 302 -29.19 14.01 -19.90
CA ALA A 302 -28.82 13.81 -18.49
C ALA A 302 -27.30 13.70 -18.27
N GLN A 303 -26.51 13.38 -19.30
CA GLN A 303 -25.05 13.23 -19.18
C GLN A 303 -24.34 14.48 -18.62
N PRO A 304 -24.68 15.72 -19.02
CA PRO A 304 -24.05 16.91 -18.43
C PRO A 304 -24.32 17.06 -16.93
N LEU A 305 -25.55 16.75 -16.50
CA LEU A 305 -25.95 16.80 -15.09
C LEU A 305 -25.17 15.77 -14.26
N LEU A 306 -25.07 14.53 -14.75
CA LEU A 306 -24.29 13.48 -14.09
C LEU A 306 -22.79 13.83 -14.03
N ALA A 307 -22.23 14.36 -15.11
CA ALA A 307 -20.84 14.82 -15.14
C ALA A 307 -20.59 15.98 -14.15
N ALA A 308 -21.53 16.93 -14.05
CA ALA A 308 -21.47 18.00 -13.06
C ALA A 308 -21.59 17.46 -11.62
N GLY A 309 -22.45 16.46 -11.39
CA GLY A 309 -22.55 15.76 -10.11
C GLY A 309 -21.25 15.06 -9.72
N ILE A 310 -20.61 14.34 -10.65
CA ILE A 310 -19.30 13.72 -10.44
C ILE A 310 -18.26 14.78 -10.06
N ALA A 311 -18.18 15.87 -10.82
CA ALA A 311 -17.22 16.95 -10.56
C ALA A 311 -17.45 17.59 -9.18
N LEU A 312 -18.71 17.84 -8.80
CA LEU A 312 -19.07 18.38 -7.49
C LEU A 312 -18.67 17.44 -6.36
N VAL A 313 -18.97 16.14 -6.46
CA VAL A 313 -18.60 15.16 -5.44
C VAL A 313 -17.08 15.08 -5.24
N LEU A 314 -16.32 15.08 -6.34
CA LEU A 314 -14.84 15.03 -6.29
C LEU A 314 -14.26 16.33 -5.72
N LEU A 315 -14.84 17.48 -6.05
CA LEU A 315 -14.46 18.76 -5.46
C LEU A 315 -14.70 18.76 -3.94
N LEU A 316 -15.90 18.35 -3.50
CA LEU A 316 -16.24 18.27 -2.08
C LEU A 316 -15.35 17.28 -1.32
N TYR A 317 -15.07 16.12 -1.93
CA TYR A 317 -14.12 15.15 -1.38
C TYR A 317 -12.73 15.78 -1.20
N GLY A 318 -12.19 16.39 -2.25
CA GLY A 318 -10.87 17.02 -2.19
C GLY A 318 -10.81 18.13 -1.14
N LEU A 319 -11.80 19.03 -1.10
CA LEU A 319 -11.89 20.10 -0.11
C LEU A 319 -11.90 19.56 1.32
N ASP A 320 -12.73 18.55 1.60
CA ASP A 320 -12.77 17.90 2.92
C ASP A 320 -11.42 17.26 3.28
N ARG A 321 -10.76 16.57 2.33
CA ARG A 321 -9.44 15.97 2.54
C ARG A 321 -8.37 17.02 2.86
N TYR A 322 -8.30 18.09 2.08
CA TYR A 322 -7.34 19.17 2.31
C TYR A 322 -7.63 19.91 3.62
N GLN A 323 -8.90 20.19 3.91
CA GLN A 323 -9.32 20.78 5.19
C GLN A 323 -8.91 19.88 6.36
N GLY A 324 -9.14 18.57 6.28
CA GLY A 324 -8.75 17.61 7.29
C GLY A 324 -7.23 17.57 7.49
N ALA A 325 -6.46 17.58 6.40
CA ALA A 325 -5.00 17.59 6.44
C ALA A 325 -4.44 18.87 7.13
N ILE A 326 -5.07 20.02 6.91
CA ILE A 326 -4.63 21.31 7.46
C ILE A 326 -5.12 21.52 8.91
N LEU A 327 -6.35 21.13 9.22
CA LEU A 327 -7.01 21.47 10.50
C LEU A 327 -6.92 20.36 11.56
N LYS A 328 -6.90 19.08 11.17
CA LYS A 328 -7.05 17.94 12.09
C LYS A 328 -5.76 17.13 12.28
N GLY A 329 -4.69 17.45 11.55
CA GLY A 329 -3.46 16.68 11.54
C GLY A 329 -2.44 17.13 12.59
N TYR A 330 -1.99 16.21 13.45
CA TYR A 330 -0.68 16.36 14.06
C TYR A 330 0.36 16.00 12.98
N SER A 331 1.01 17.01 12.39
CA SER A 331 2.03 16.81 11.36
C SER A 331 3.31 16.27 12.01
N THR A 332 3.40 14.94 12.17
CA THR A 332 4.52 14.27 12.86
C THR A 332 5.86 14.63 12.23
N ASP A 333 5.92 14.63 10.89
CA ASP A 333 7.15 14.91 10.18
C ASP A 333 7.55 16.39 10.27
N PHE A 334 6.58 17.31 10.14
CA PHE A 334 6.83 18.73 10.40
C PHE A 334 7.33 18.96 11.83
N THR A 335 6.81 18.25 12.81
CA THR A 335 7.26 18.34 14.21
C THR A 335 8.75 18.03 14.32
N ALA A 336 9.19 16.91 13.73
CA ALA A 336 10.59 16.51 13.70
C ALA A 336 11.46 17.55 12.98
N LEU A 337 10.98 18.07 11.86
CA LEU A 337 11.69 19.06 11.05
C LEU A 337 11.84 20.41 11.78
N PHE A 338 10.74 20.93 12.32
CA PHE A 338 10.68 22.19 13.04
C PHE A 338 11.57 22.15 14.28
N ARG A 339 11.47 21.08 15.10
CA ARG A 339 12.29 20.96 16.32
C ARG A 339 13.79 21.02 16.03
N GLY A 340 14.26 20.31 15.00
CA GLY A 340 15.67 20.33 14.61
C GLY A 340 16.12 21.71 14.14
N VAL A 341 15.38 22.33 13.23
CA VAL A 341 15.71 23.66 12.71
C VAL A 341 15.64 24.74 13.80
N HIS A 342 14.62 24.70 14.64
CA HIS A 342 14.44 25.62 15.76
C HIS A 342 15.56 25.50 16.77
N ALA A 343 15.93 24.28 17.17
CA ALA A 343 17.06 24.06 18.07
C ALA A 343 18.37 24.61 17.47
N PHE A 344 18.65 24.30 16.20
CA PHE A 344 19.86 24.76 15.52
C PHE A 344 19.97 26.28 15.45
N LEU A 345 18.90 26.98 15.07
CA LEU A 345 18.90 28.44 14.96
C LEU A 345 19.00 29.15 16.32
N HIS A 346 18.74 28.45 17.43
CA HIS A 346 18.91 28.95 18.80
C HIS A 346 20.17 28.43 19.49
N GLY A 347 21.18 27.99 18.72
CA GLY A 347 22.49 27.56 19.24
C GLY A 347 22.58 26.11 19.70
N GLY A 348 21.53 25.31 19.49
CA GLY A 348 21.51 23.87 19.73
C GLY A 348 22.03 23.05 18.53
N GLN A 349 21.83 21.73 18.60
CA GLN A 349 22.21 20.80 17.52
C GLN A 349 21.05 20.59 16.54
N LEU A 350 21.37 20.54 15.24
CA LEU A 350 20.38 20.22 14.19
C LEU A 350 19.96 18.75 14.21
N TYR A 351 20.93 17.86 14.40
CA TYR A 351 20.75 16.40 14.34
C TYR A 351 20.83 15.80 15.74
N ASN A 352 19.83 15.01 16.13
CA ASN A 352 19.90 14.22 17.36
C ASN A 352 20.55 12.86 17.08
N PHE A 353 21.85 12.75 17.29
CA PHE A 353 22.62 11.55 16.94
C PHE A 353 22.22 10.31 17.72
N GLU A 354 21.93 10.43 19.01
CA GLU A 354 21.53 9.30 19.84
C GLU A 354 20.21 8.71 19.34
N HIS A 355 19.27 9.58 18.97
CA HIS A 355 18.01 9.16 18.35
C HIS A 355 18.22 8.54 16.96
N ILE A 356 19.06 9.13 16.11
CA ILE A 356 19.34 8.58 14.75
C ILE A 356 20.05 7.23 14.84
N ARG A 357 20.96 7.03 15.80
CA ARG A 357 21.67 5.76 16.00
C ARG A 357 20.78 4.67 16.57
N SER A 358 19.91 5.01 17.51
CA SER A 358 18.97 4.05 18.11
C SER A 358 17.79 3.71 17.19
N ASN A 359 17.31 4.69 16.41
CA ASN A 359 16.28 4.51 15.41
C ASN A 359 16.48 5.48 14.24
N SER A 360 17.18 5.04 13.20
CA SER A 360 17.42 5.87 12.01
C SER A 360 16.15 6.16 11.20
N LEU A 361 15.00 5.58 11.57
CA LEU A 361 13.67 5.83 11.02
C LEU A 361 12.76 6.66 11.95
N GLY A 362 13.20 6.98 13.18
CA GLY A 362 12.41 7.73 14.15
C GLY A 362 12.15 9.21 13.82
N ASP A 363 11.29 9.87 14.58
CA ASP A 363 10.78 11.21 14.28
C ASP A 363 11.80 12.31 14.64
N THR A 364 12.88 12.42 13.87
CA THR A 364 13.93 13.44 14.02
C THR A 364 14.38 14.02 12.69
N TYR A 365 15.01 15.19 12.73
CA TYR A 365 15.52 15.86 11.53
C TYR A 365 16.63 15.05 10.87
N LYS A 366 16.46 14.73 9.58
CA LYS A 366 17.40 13.91 8.78
C LYS A 366 17.64 14.46 7.37
N TYR A 367 17.21 15.70 7.14
CA TYR A 367 17.35 16.32 5.83
C TYR A 367 18.78 16.87 5.65
N PRO A 368 19.24 17.06 4.40
CA PRO A 368 20.45 17.82 4.15
C PRO A 368 20.35 19.24 4.74
N PRO A 369 21.47 19.84 5.20
CA PRO A 369 21.43 21.13 5.89
C PRO A 369 20.83 22.27 5.07
N PHE A 370 20.87 22.19 3.73
CA PHE A 370 20.24 23.20 2.87
C PHE A 370 18.76 23.43 3.23
N PHE A 371 18.04 22.39 3.68
CA PHE A 371 16.64 22.52 4.03
C PHE A 371 16.38 23.44 5.25
N VAL A 372 17.40 23.69 6.09
CA VAL A 372 17.35 24.73 7.13
C VAL A 372 17.06 26.10 6.53
N LEU A 373 17.55 26.43 5.33
CA LEU A 373 17.28 27.71 4.67
C LEU A 373 15.82 27.85 4.22
N VAL A 374 15.16 26.72 3.92
CA VAL A 374 13.76 26.69 3.49
C VAL A 374 12.83 26.79 4.69
N LEU A 375 13.10 26.02 5.75
CA LEU A 375 12.23 25.95 6.93
C LEU A 375 12.57 27.03 7.99
N GLY A 376 13.80 27.55 7.98
CA GLY A 376 14.31 28.52 8.95
C GLY A 376 13.43 29.76 9.14
N PRO A 377 12.91 30.41 8.08
CA PRO A 377 12.01 31.55 8.23
C PRO A 377 10.76 31.25 9.07
N PHE A 378 10.22 30.02 8.99
CA PHE A 378 9.07 29.59 9.77
C PHE A 378 9.44 29.30 11.23
N SER A 379 10.70 28.99 11.49
CA SER A 379 11.21 28.65 12.81
C SER A 379 11.34 29.84 13.78
N PHE A 380 11.16 31.07 13.29
CA PHE A 380 11.04 32.26 14.14
C PHE A 380 9.63 32.42 14.76
N LEU A 381 8.67 31.63 14.29
CA LEU A 381 7.33 31.56 14.87
C LEU A 381 7.28 30.47 15.94
N THR A 382 6.28 30.54 16.83
CA THR A 382 5.94 29.39 17.67
C THR A 382 5.38 28.25 16.82
N TYR A 383 5.33 27.03 17.37
CA TYR A 383 5.03 25.82 16.61
C TYR A 383 3.73 25.89 15.81
N ASP A 384 2.60 26.28 16.42
CA ASP A 384 1.31 26.27 15.72
C ASP A 384 1.24 27.30 14.58
N PRO A 385 1.63 28.58 14.76
CA PRO A 385 1.72 29.52 13.64
C PRO A 385 2.72 29.09 12.57
N ALA A 386 3.84 28.47 12.94
CA ALA A 386 4.81 27.94 11.97
C ALA A 386 4.20 26.84 11.11
N LEU A 387 3.47 25.90 11.72
CA LEU A 387 2.78 24.82 11.03
C LEU A 387 1.72 25.36 10.06
N GLN A 388 0.89 26.31 10.50
CA GLN A 388 -0.13 26.93 9.65
C GLN A 388 0.48 27.71 8.48
N ALA A 389 1.54 28.49 8.73
CA ALA A 389 2.27 29.18 7.68
C ALA A 389 2.91 28.19 6.69
N TRP A 390 3.42 27.06 7.17
CA TRP A 390 3.97 26.00 6.33
C TRP A 390 2.91 25.32 5.46
N HIS A 391 1.72 25.06 5.99
CA HIS A 391 0.59 24.53 5.22
C HIS A 391 0.15 25.52 4.12
N LEU A 392 0.00 26.80 4.45
CA LEU A 392 -0.34 27.84 3.47
C LEU A 392 0.74 27.96 2.38
N PHE A 393 2.01 27.90 2.76
CA PHE A 393 3.12 27.89 1.82
C PHE A 393 3.06 26.70 0.87
N ASN A 394 2.84 25.47 1.38
CA ASN A 394 2.70 24.29 0.52
C ASN A 394 1.45 24.36 -0.37
N LEU A 395 0.35 24.95 0.09
CA LEU A 395 -0.84 25.15 -0.74
C LEU A 395 -0.55 26.10 -1.91
N ALA A 396 0.17 27.20 -1.65
CA ALA A 396 0.61 28.12 -2.69
C ALA A 396 1.56 27.42 -3.69
N LEU A 397 2.48 26.58 -3.21
CA LEU A 397 3.34 25.77 -4.06
C LEU A 397 2.55 24.76 -4.90
N LEU A 398 1.51 24.14 -4.35
CA LEU A 398 0.66 23.21 -5.09
C LEU A 398 -0.06 23.91 -6.25
N LEU A 399 -0.57 25.12 -6.02
CA LEU A 399 -1.17 25.95 -7.07
C LEU A 399 -0.14 26.36 -8.13
N LEU A 400 1.09 26.70 -7.72
CA LEU A 400 2.19 26.99 -8.64
C LEU A 400 2.58 25.77 -9.47
N ALA A 401 2.69 24.59 -8.85
CA ALA A 401 2.96 23.34 -9.55
C ALA A 401 1.87 23.03 -10.58
N ALA A 402 0.60 23.15 -10.19
CA ALA A 402 -0.54 22.98 -11.08
C ALA A 402 -0.50 23.96 -12.26
N TRP A 403 -0.18 25.23 -12.01
CA TRP A 403 -0.04 26.24 -13.04
C TRP A 403 1.12 25.93 -14.01
N LEU A 404 2.29 25.53 -13.50
CA LEU A 404 3.44 25.14 -14.32
C LEU A 404 3.14 23.91 -15.18
N LEU A 405 2.48 22.90 -14.61
CA LEU A 405 2.05 21.71 -15.34
C LEU A 405 1.04 22.09 -16.43
N TRP A 406 -0.02 22.82 -16.10
CA TRP A 406 -0.99 23.32 -17.08
C TRP A 406 -0.32 24.13 -18.20
N ARG A 407 0.62 25.00 -17.84
CA ARG A 407 1.40 25.81 -18.79
C ARG A 407 2.25 24.93 -19.72
N SER A 408 2.85 23.86 -19.20
CA SER A 408 3.58 22.87 -20.01
C SER A 408 2.65 22.08 -20.94
N GLY A 409 1.37 21.97 -20.60
CA GLY A 409 0.37 21.39 -21.49
C GLY A 409 0.14 22.22 -22.75
N GLY A 410 0.08 23.54 -22.61
CA GLY A 410 -0.29 24.48 -23.67
C GLY A 410 -1.77 24.40 -24.07
N GLN A 411 -2.58 23.67 -23.31
CA GLN A 411 -4.00 23.41 -23.62
C GLN A 411 -4.91 24.50 -23.03
N PRO A 412 -6.08 24.78 -23.63
CA PRO A 412 -7.03 25.75 -23.07
C PRO A 412 -7.57 25.29 -21.71
N LEU A 413 -8.09 26.23 -20.91
CA LEU A 413 -8.66 25.94 -19.59
C LEU A 413 -9.85 24.96 -19.65
N ARG A 414 -10.59 24.95 -20.77
CA ARG A 414 -11.73 24.06 -21.00
C ARG A 414 -11.34 22.69 -21.59
N SER A 415 -10.04 22.41 -21.70
CA SER A 415 -9.54 21.13 -22.23
C SER A 415 -9.79 19.98 -21.26
N TRP A 416 -9.82 18.76 -21.79
CA TRP A 416 -10.00 17.57 -20.98
C TRP A 416 -8.76 17.25 -20.16
N SER A 417 -7.56 17.62 -20.63
CA SER A 417 -6.34 17.46 -19.83
C SER A 417 -6.33 18.40 -18.62
N THR A 418 -6.83 19.63 -18.76
CA THR A 418 -7.02 20.55 -17.62
C THR A 418 -7.98 19.96 -16.59
N LEU A 419 -9.12 19.41 -17.03
CA LEU A 419 -10.05 18.71 -16.14
C LEU A 419 -9.39 17.49 -15.46
N GLY A 420 -8.57 16.74 -16.20
CA GLY A 420 -7.78 15.64 -15.65
C GLY A 420 -6.79 16.09 -14.58
N LEU A 421 -6.11 17.23 -14.79
CA LEU A 421 -5.21 17.80 -13.78
C LEU A 421 -5.98 18.20 -12.51
N LEU A 422 -7.13 18.87 -12.64
CA LEU A 422 -7.98 19.20 -11.50
C LEU A 422 -8.43 17.94 -10.76
N TYR A 423 -8.80 16.89 -11.50
CA TYR A 423 -9.15 15.60 -10.92
C TYR A 423 -8.01 15.01 -10.08
N LEU A 424 -6.77 15.03 -10.58
CA LEU A 424 -5.59 14.61 -9.81
C LEU A 424 -5.46 15.44 -8.53
N LEU A 425 -5.56 16.77 -8.62
CA LEU A 425 -5.40 17.65 -7.48
C LEU A 425 -6.44 17.36 -6.38
N PHE A 426 -7.70 17.07 -6.73
CA PHE A 426 -8.74 16.84 -5.72
C PHE A 426 -8.87 15.38 -5.27
N SER A 427 -8.33 14.42 -6.02
CA SER A 427 -8.58 12.99 -5.75
C SER A 427 -7.34 12.20 -5.34
N PHE A 428 -6.14 12.77 -5.49
CA PHE A 428 -4.89 12.03 -5.32
C PHE A 428 -4.37 12.09 -3.88
N LYS A 429 -4.61 11.01 -3.12
CA LYS A 429 -4.28 10.91 -1.69
C LYS A 429 -2.83 11.25 -1.32
N PRO A 430 -1.78 10.93 -2.13
CA PRO A 430 -0.41 11.33 -1.81
C PRO A 430 -0.20 12.85 -1.66
N LEU A 431 -0.96 13.70 -2.37
CA LEU A 431 -0.89 15.16 -2.20
C LEU A 431 -1.44 15.58 -0.83
N VAL A 432 -2.56 14.99 -0.44
CA VAL A 432 -3.18 15.21 0.87
C VAL A 432 -2.26 14.76 2.00
N ASP A 433 -1.63 13.58 1.86
CA ASP A 433 -0.67 13.06 2.85
C ASP A 433 0.57 13.94 2.96
N THR A 434 1.07 14.48 1.84
CA THR A 434 2.20 15.41 1.86
C THR A 434 1.89 16.65 2.70
N LEU A 435 0.70 17.24 2.52
CA LEU A 435 0.27 18.40 3.31
C LEU A 435 0.02 18.03 4.78
N GLY A 436 -0.69 16.92 5.03
CA GLY A 436 -1.05 16.47 6.37
C GLY A 436 0.16 16.14 7.23
N GLN A 437 1.20 15.55 6.64
CA GLN A 437 2.47 15.29 7.32
C GLN A 437 3.37 16.54 7.40
N GLY A 438 3.05 17.60 6.65
CA GLY A 438 3.89 18.80 6.55
C GLY A 438 5.23 18.54 5.86
N GLN A 439 5.21 17.68 4.85
CA GLN A 439 6.37 17.26 4.07
C GLN A 439 6.74 18.26 2.96
N ALA A 440 7.97 18.18 2.46
CA ALA A 440 8.50 19.09 1.44
C ALA A 440 8.23 18.64 -0.02
N ASP A 441 7.53 17.52 -0.24
CA ASP A 441 7.41 16.93 -1.59
C ASP A 441 6.64 17.80 -2.59
N ILE A 442 5.79 18.74 -2.15
CA ILE A 442 5.15 19.72 -3.05
C ILE A 442 6.18 20.73 -3.61
N LEU A 443 7.20 21.11 -2.84
CA LEU A 443 8.30 21.95 -3.31
C LEU A 443 9.12 21.22 -4.38
N LEU A 444 9.32 19.91 -4.20
CA LEU A 444 9.93 19.05 -5.22
C LEU A 444 9.04 19.01 -6.47
N LEU A 445 7.73 18.84 -6.32
CA LEU A 445 6.79 18.85 -7.44
C LEU A 445 6.84 20.14 -8.27
N VAL A 446 6.93 21.32 -7.63
CA VAL A 446 7.13 22.60 -8.33
C VAL A 446 8.41 22.59 -9.17
N SER A 447 9.52 22.15 -8.56
CA SER A 447 10.81 22.10 -9.23
C SER A 447 10.80 21.13 -10.42
N LEU A 448 10.16 19.97 -10.28
CA LEU A 448 10.00 19.00 -11.37
C LEU A 448 9.03 19.49 -12.45
N ALA A 449 7.98 20.23 -12.10
CA ALA A 449 7.08 20.86 -13.07
C ALA A 449 7.80 21.95 -13.89
N ALA A 450 8.65 22.75 -13.24
CA ALA A 450 9.50 23.72 -13.91
C ALA A 450 10.53 23.04 -14.82
N ALA A 451 11.13 21.93 -14.36
CA ALA A 451 12.01 21.10 -15.18
C ALA A 451 11.25 20.58 -16.41
N LEU A 452 10.04 20.05 -16.26
CA LEU A 452 9.23 19.57 -17.38
C LEU A 452 8.96 20.66 -18.42
N LEU A 453 8.64 21.87 -17.96
CA LEU A 453 8.46 23.04 -18.83
C LEU A 453 9.76 23.41 -19.58
N ALA A 454 10.91 23.39 -18.90
CA ALA A 454 12.20 23.62 -19.53
C ALA A 454 12.55 22.53 -20.56
N LEU A 455 12.26 21.26 -20.25
CA LEU A 455 12.47 20.12 -21.13
C LEU A 455 11.62 20.25 -22.41
N GLN A 456 10.35 20.60 -22.26
CA GLN A 456 9.46 20.85 -23.39
C GLN A 456 9.97 21.98 -24.31
N GLN A 457 10.61 23.00 -23.73
CA GLN A 457 11.20 24.11 -24.47
C GLN A 457 12.61 23.79 -25.01
N GLY A 458 13.12 22.57 -24.81
CA GLY A 458 14.48 22.17 -25.22
C GLY A 458 15.60 22.83 -24.41
N ARG A 459 15.29 23.46 -23.27
CA ARG A 459 16.24 24.22 -22.44
C ARG A 459 16.91 23.33 -21.41
N TRP A 460 17.86 22.51 -21.86
CA TRP A 460 18.54 21.50 -21.03
C TRP A 460 19.27 22.06 -19.81
N SER A 461 19.91 23.23 -19.91
CA SER A 461 20.57 23.86 -18.76
C SER A 461 19.56 24.21 -17.66
N TRP A 462 18.40 24.76 -18.03
CA TRP A 462 17.33 25.05 -17.07
C TRP A 462 16.71 23.79 -16.48
N TRP A 463 16.51 22.75 -17.31
CA TRP A 463 16.06 21.44 -16.81
C TRP A 463 17.02 20.89 -15.75
N GLY A 464 18.34 20.91 -16.00
CA GLY A 464 19.35 20.48 -15.05
C GLY A 464 19.37 21.32 -13.78
N ALA A 465 19.34 22.65 -13.90
CA ALA A 465 19.28 23.56 -12.75
C ALA A 465 18.02 23.35 -11.89
N CYS A 466 16.86 23.14 -12.50
CA CYS A 466 15.61 22.84 -11.80
C CYS A 466 15.64 21.52 -11.02
N LEU A 467 16.48 20.54 -11.42
CA LEU A 467 16.68 19.30 -10.67
C LEU A 467 17.63 19.48 -9.47
N ALA A 468 18.47 20.51 -9.44
CA ALA A 468 19.45 20.70 -8.38
C ALA A 468 18.81 21.09 -7.04
N LEU A 469 17.87 22.05 -7.04
CA LEU A 469 17.15 22.49 -5.84
C LEU A 469 16.46 21.34 -5.08
N PRO A 470 15.63 20.50 -5.73
CA PRO A 470 15.00 19.39 -5.03
C PRO A 470 16.04 18.37 -4.53
N SER A 471 17.17 18.21 -5.23
CA SER A 471 18.25 17.28 -4.87
C SER A 471 19.07 17.70 -3.64
N VAL A 472 19.21 19.01 -3.38
CA VAL A 472 19.82 19.48 -2.12
C VAL A 472 18.84 19.47 -0.95
N ILE A 473 17.53 19.32 -1.20
CA ILE A 473 16.50 19.21 -0.16
C ILE A 473 16.25 17.74 0.21
N LYS A 474 16.14 16.86 -0.79
CA LYS A 474 16.12 15.40 -0.63
C LYS A 474 17.04 14.83 -1.69
N LEU A 475 17.84 13.82 -1.39
CA LEU A 475 18.87 13.37 -2.34
C LEU A 475 18.30 12.64 -3.58
N TYR A 476 17.12 12.05 -3.47
CA TYR A 476 16.58 11.15 -4.49
C TYR A 476 16.27 11.77 -5.88
N PRO A 477 15.85 13.05 -6.03
CA PRO A 477 15.60 13.67 -7.34
C PRO A 477 16.84 13.74 -8.23
N ALA A 478 18.04 13.63 -7.67
CA ALA A 478 19.28 13.58 -8.44
C ALA A 478 19.31 12.39 -9.41
N TYR A 479 18.58 11.31 -9.09
CA TYR A 479 18.41 10.15 -9.97
C TYR A 479 17.81 10.52 -11.34
N LEU A 480 16.98 11.56 -11.41
CA LEU A 480 16.39 12.03 -12.67
C LEU A 480 17.43 12.60 -13.65
N LEU A 481 18.63 12.96 -13.19
CA LEU A 481 19.74 13.39 -14.05
C LEU A 481 20.13 12.33 -15.09
N LEU A 482 19.87 11.05 -14.80
CA LEU A 482 20.05 9.94 -15.74
C LEU A 482 19.29 10.17 -17.05
N HIS A 483 18.15 10.87 -17.02
CA HIS A 483 17.44 11.25 -18.25
C HIS A 483 18.31 12.12 -19.18
N GLY A 484 19.01 13.13 -18.64
CA GLY A 484 19.93 13.97 -19.41
C GLY A 484 21.13 13.18 -19.93
N LEU A 485 21.63 12.23 -19.13
CA LEU A 485 22.75 11.36 -19.52
C LEU A 485 22.38 10.39 -20.66
N VAL A 486 21.17 9.78 -20.62
CA VAL A 486 20.66 8.93 -21.71
C VAL A 486 20.69 9.65 -23.05
N TRP A 487 20.33 10.94 -23.04
CA TRP A 487 20.27 11.79 -24.23
C TRP A 487 21.55 12.59 -24.49
N GLN A 488 22.64 12.32 -23.75
CA GLN A 488 23.96 12.97 -23.87
C GLN A 488 23.90 14.50 -23.75
N ARG A 489 22.98 15.02 -22.93
CA ARG A 489 22.76 16.46 -22.75
C ARG A 489 23.66 16.99 -21.64
N TRP A 490 24.95 17.09 -21.92
CA TRP A 490 25.97 17.56 -20.96
C TRP A 490 25.67 18.94 -20.36
N GLN A 491 25.00 19.82 -21.12
CA GLN A 491 24.54 21.12 -20.61
C GLN A 491 23.63 20.98 -19.38
N ALA A 492 22.75 19.98 -19.35
CA ALA A 492 21.94 19.68 -18.18
C ALA A 492 22.79 19.20 -16.99
N VAL A 493 23.78 18.34 -17.25
CA VAL A 493 24.69 17.79 -16.23
C VAL A 493 25.53 18.89 -15.61
N LEU A 494 26.11 19.76 -16.44
CA LEU A 494 26.92 20.89 -15.99
C LEU A 494 26.08 21.91 -15.23
N ALA A 495 24.89 22.24 -15.72
CA ALA A 495 23.99 23.16 -15.02
C ALA A 495 23.52 22.59 -13.67
N PHE A 496 23.15 21.30 -13.63
CA PHE A 496 22.84 20.61 -12.38
C PHE A 496 24.02 20.68 -11.40
N ALA A 497 25.21 20.28 -11.83
CA ALA A 497 26.41 20.29 -10.98
C ALA A 497 26.75 21.70 -10.47
N ALA A 498 26.73 22.71 -11.35
CA ALA A 498 26.97 24.10 -10.99
C ALA A 498 25.92 24.60 -9.99
N SER A 499 24.64 24.30 -10.19
CA SER A 499 23.57 24.67 -9.26
C SER A 499 23.70 23.96 -7.91
N ILE A 500 24.03 22.66 -7.87
CA ILE A 500 24.32 21.95 -6.62
C ILE A 500 25.46 22.64 -5.88
N ILE A 501 26.58 22.92 -6.56
CA ILE A 501 27.74 23.57 -5.94
C ILE A 501 27.34 24.94 -5.38
N VAL A 502 26.65 25.77 -6.15
CA VAL A 502 26.22 27.10 -5.69
C VAL A 502 25.28 27.01 -4.49
N LEU A 503 24.29 26.13 -4.51
CA LEU A 503 23.32 25.97 -3.42
C LEU A 503 23.99 25.41 -2.15
N THR A 504 24.87 24.43 -2.30
CA THR A 504 25.64 23.87 -1.18
C THR A 504 26.61 24.89 -0.61
N LEU A 505 27.35 25.65 -1.44
CA LEU A 505 28.25 26.71 -0.98
C LEU A 505 27.49 27.84 -0.28
N LEU A 506 26.31 28.23 -0.78
CA LEU A 506 25.43 29.17 -0.11
C LEU A 506 25.03 28.64 1.28
N SER A 507 24.64 27.38 1.38
CA SER A 507 24.28 26.77 2.66
C SER A 507 25.48 26.60 3.60
N ILE A 508 26.69 26.33 3.10
CA ILE A 508 27.92 26.31 3.92
C ILE A 508 28.25 27.73 4.39
N GLY A 509 28.12 28.74 3.53
CA GLY A 509 28.39 30.13 3.88
C GLY A 509 27.44 30.66 4.97
N LEU A 510 26.19 30.22 4.97
CA LEU A 510 25.18 30.64 5.95
C LEU A 510 25.13 29.79 7.22
N LEU A 511 25.38 28.48 7.13
CA LEU A 511 25.21 27.54 8.26
C LEU A 511 26.55 27.02 8.83
N GLY A 512 27.66 27.27 8.14
CA GLY A 512 28.99 26.78 8.48
C GLY A 512 29.26 25.34 8.01
N TRP A 513 30.52 25.02 7.73
CA TRP A 513 30.93 23.65 7.32
C TRP A 513 30.58 22.53 8.32
N PRO A 514 30.67 22.71 9.66
CA PRO A 514 30.50 21.60 10.60
C PRO A 514 29.17 20.83 10.46
N VAL A 515 28.04 21.53 10.25
CA VAL A 515 26.73 20.86 10.08
C VAL A 515 26.65 20.03 8.80
N HIS A 516 27.34 20.46 7.74
CA HIS A 516 27.45 19.70 6.48
C HIS A 516 28.35 18.49 6.62
N ALA A 517 29.48 18.62 7.32
CA ALA A 517 30.36 17.51 7.63
C ALA A 517 29.61 16.45 8.46
N THR A 518 28.91 16.86 9.52
CA THR A 518 28.04 15.99 10.31
C THR A 518 27.02 15.27 9.43
N PHE A 519 26.30 15.99 8.56
CA PHE A 519 25.32 15.35 7.68
C PHE A 519 25.97 14.30 6.79
N ALA A 520 27.07 14.65 6.12
CA ALA A 520 27.72 13.80 5.13
C ALA A 520 28.37 12.54 5.75
N PHE A 521 29.02 12.69 6.91
CA PHE A 521 29.83 11.62 7.49
C PHE A 521 29.16 10.85 8.61
N GLU A 522 28.13 11.39 9.26
CA GLU A 522 27.49 10.76 10.41
C GLU A 522 26.01 10.45 10.18
N VAL A 523 25.25 11.35 9.56
CA VAL A 523 23.80 11.16 9.36
C VAL A 523 23.52 10.32 8.12
N LEU A 524 24.09 10.69 6.98
CA LEU A 524 23.84 10.05 5.69
C LEU A 524 24.10 8.53 5.70
N PRO A 525 25.18 8.02 6.31
CA PRO A 525 25.41 6.58 6.41
C PRO A 525 24.35 5.81 7.21
N LEU A 526 23.69 6.47 8.17
CA LEU A 526 22.70 5.83 9.05
C LEU A 526 21.29 5.80 8.46
N ILE A 527 20.96 6.73 7.56
CA ILE A 527 19.61 6.89 6.99
C ILE A 527 19.41 6.19 5.63
N GLY A 528 20.44 5.48 5.13
CA GLY A 528 20.40 4.76 3.86
C GLY A 528 19.75 3.37 3.90
N GLY A 529 19.31 2.92 5.08
CA GLY A 529 18.67 1.63 5.28
C GLY A 529 17.23 1.57 4.75
N GLY A 530 16.74 0.35 4.55
CA GLY A 530 15.35 0.05 4.21
C GLY A 530 14.48 -0.23 5.42
N THR A 531 13.25 -0.69 5.21
CA THR A 531 12.35 -1.11 6.30
C THR A 531 11.16 -1.93 5.79
N ALA A 532 10.64 -2.83 6.64
CA ALA A 532 9.40 -3.56 6.42
C ALA A 532 8.13 -2.72 6.68
N TRP A 533 8.26 -1.49 7.22
CA TRP A 533 7.12 -0.65 7.57
C TRP A 533 6.12 -0.50 6.42
N ALA A 534 4.81 -0.59 6.73
CA ALA A 534 3.75 -0.64 5.73
C ALA A 534 3.73 0.58 4.78
N GLU A 535 4.24 1.72 5.22
CA GLU A 535 4.32 2.92 4.38
C GLU A 535 5.42 2.84 3.30
N ASN A 536 6.41 1.94 3.43
CA ASN A 536 7.46 1.75 2.44
C ASN A 536 6.94 0.94 1.24
N GLN A 537 6.71 1.62 0.12
CA GLN A 537 6.08 1.07 -1.09
C GLN A 537 7.07 0.90 -2.24
N THR A 538 8.27 0.43 -1.92
CA THR A 538 9.40 0.19 -2.83
C THR A 538 9.68 -1.31 -2.98
N PHE A 539 10.63 -1.68 -3.85
CA PHE A 539 11.17 -3.04 -3.87
C PHE A 539 11.71 -3.45 -2.50
N ASN A 540 12.38 -2.54 -1.79
CA ASN A 540 12.91 -2.82 -0.46
C ASN A 540 11.81 -3.18 0.54
N GLY A 541 10.76 -2.36 0.63
CA GLY A 541 9.64 -2.63 1.51
C GLY A 541 8.95 -3.96 1.18
N TRP A 542 8.81 -4.27 -0.11
CA TRP A 542 8.26 -5.55 -0.55
C TRP A 542 9.12 -6.74 -0.12
N PHE A 543 10.43 -6.71 -0.37
CA PHE A 543 11.33 -7.80 0.02
C PHE A 543 11.38 -7.95 1.55
N ASN A 544 11.59 -6.86 2.30
CA ASN A 544 11.69 -6.92 3.75
C ASN A 544 10.44 -7.54 4.39
N ARG A 545 9.25 -7.23 3.88
CA ARG A 545 7.98 -7.83 4.36
C ARG A 545 7.82 -9.31 4.06
N LEU A 546 8.56 -9.87 3.10
CA LEU A 546 8.57 -11.31 2.82
C LEU A 546 9.58 -12.09 3.67
N PHE A 547 10.56 -11.41 4.27
CA PHE A 547 11.62 -12.02 5.06
C PHE A 547 11.51 -11.72 6.58
N THR A 548 10.37 -11.17 7.03
CA THR A 548 10.13 -10.81 8.42
C THR A 548 8.83 -11.43 8.94
N ASP A 549 8.80 -11.68 10.25
CA ASP A 549 7.63 -12.11 10.99
C ASP A 549 6.96 -10.94 11.76
N GLU A 550 7.52 -9.73 11.63
CA GLU A 550 7.00 -8.51 12.25
C GLU A 550 7.02 -7.33 11.25
N ILE A 551 5.94 -6.55 11.21
CA ILE A 551 5.89 -5.28 10.47
C ILE A 551 6.19 -4.13 11.44
N ALA A 552 7.47 -3.86 11.64
CA ALA A 552 7.93 -2.79 12.52
C ALA A 552 8.61 -1.66 11.76
N LEU A 553 8.53 -0.44 12.31
CA LEU A 553 9.32 0.70 11.87
C LEU A 553 10.74 0.58 12.42
N ARG A 554 11.50 -0.37 11.85
CA ARG A 554 12.92 -0.60 12.16
C ARG A 554 13.75 -0.59 10.88
N PRO A 555 15.00 -0.13 10.93
CA PRO A 555 15.93 -0.27 9.82
C PRO A 555 16.07 -1.75 9.43
N ASP A 556 16.18 -2.03 8.13
CA ASP A 556 16.52 -3.38 7.69
C ASP A 556 17.96 -3.74 8.06
N GLU A 557 18.22 -5.04 8.21
CA GLU A 557 19.56 -5.57 8.45
C GLU A 557 20.23 -5.99 7.13
N PRO A 558 21.56 -6.08 7.07
CA PRO A 558 22.25 -6.68 5.93
C PRO A 558 21.73 -8.11 5.71
N GLY A 559 21.16 -8.39 4.54
CA GLY A 559 20.55 -9.69 4.25
C GLY A 559 19.98 -9.79 2.84
N PRO A 560 19.27 -10.90 2.53
CA PRO A 560 18.71 -11.16 1.21
C PRO A 560 17.84 -10.01 0.69
N ALA A 561 17.01 -9.42 1.55
CA ALA A 561 16.14 -8.29 1.18
C ALA A 561 16.93 -7.10 0.63
N ARG A 562 18.05 -6.74 1.29
CA ARG A 562 18.91 -5.63 0.89
C ARG A 562 19.64 -5.90 -0.42
N TYR A 563 20.19 -7.11 -0.60
CA TYR A 563 20.84 -7.48 -1.87
C TYR A 563 19.86 -7.53 -3.05
N LEU A 564 18.66 -8.07 -2.82
CA LEU A 564 17.59 -8.08 -3.82
C LEU A 564 17.11 -6.65 -4.15
N THR A 565 17.10 -5.74 -3.16
CA THR A 565 16.82 -4.32 -3.39
C THR A 565 17.85 -3.72 -4.35
N TYR A 566 19.14 -3.93 -4.13
CA TYR A 566 20.19 -3.42 -5.02
C TYR A 566 20.11 -4.02 -6.43
N LEU A 567 19.86 -5.33 -6.53
CA LEU A 567 19.65 -5.98 -7.82
C LEU A 567 18.44 -5.39 -8.55
N ALA A 568 17.30 -5.22 -7.86
CA ALA A 568 16.11 -4.61 -8.43
C ALA A 568 16.38 -3.17 -8.87
N ALA A 569 17.12 -2.39 -8.08
CA ALA A 569 17.52 -1.03 -8.44
C ALA A 569 18.34 -1.01 -9.74
N LEU A 570 19.35 -1.87 -9.88
CA LEU A 570 20.16 -1.99 -11.09
C LEU A 570 19.32 -2.42 -12.30
N VAL A 571 18.47 -3.44 -12.14
CA VAL A 571 17.61 -3.96 -13.21
C VAL A 571 16.61 -2.89 -13.67
N VAL A 572 15.89 -2.24 -12.75
CA VAL A 572 14.91 -1.20 -13.09
C VAL A 572 15.59 0.00 -13.73
N THR A 573 16.73 0.44 -13.20
CA THR A 573 17.52 1.54 -13.79
C THR A 573 17.95 1.19 -15.21
N GLY A 574 18.52 0.00 -15.42
CA GLY A 574 18.96 -0.47 -16.74
C GLY A 574 17.82 -0.63 -17.74
N LEU A 575 16.68 -1.18 -17.32
CA LEU A 575 15.47 -1.27 -18.15
C LEU A 575 14.91 0.11 -18.49
N THR A 576 14.89 1.03 -17.53
CA THR A 576 14.44 2.42 -17.75
C THR A 576 15.36 3.10 -18.76
N TRP A 577 16.67 3.00 -18.55
CA TRP A 577 17.69 3.53 -19.45
C TRP A 577 17.52 3.02 -20.88
N TRP A 578 17.45 1.69 -21.05
CA TRP A 578 17.24 1.08 -22.35
C TRP A 578 15.95 1.56 -23.00
N ARG A 579 14.88 1.66 -22.22
CA ARG A 579 13.55 1.96 -22.77
C ARG A 579 13.38 3.43 -23.14
N VAL A 580 13.90 4.36 -22.33
CA VAL A 580 13.81 5.81 -22.54
C VAL A 580 14.49 6.25 -23.82
N ARG A 581 15.54 5.53 -24.28
CA ARG A 581 16.19 5.79 -25.58
C ARG A 581 15.24 5.70 -26.79
N ALA A 582 14.11 5.00 -26.63
CA ALA A 582 13.09 4.83 -27.66
C ALA A 582 11.75 5.49 -27.29
N MET A 583 11.79 6.54 -26.47
CA MET A 583 10.61 7.28 -26.01
C MET A 583 10.72 8.77 -26.32
N PRO A 584 9.59 9.49 -26.41
CA PRO A 584 9.60 10.95 -26.33
C PRO A 584 10.22 11.41 -25.01
N LEU A 585 10.88 12.57 -25.03
CA LEU A 585 11.61 13.11 -23.88
C LEU A 585 10.71 13.24 -22.63
N LEU A 586 9.51 13.80 -22.80
CA LEU A 586 8.58 14.05 -21.69
C LEU A 586 8.16 12.75 -21.01
N ASP A 587 7.68 11.77 -21.78
CA ASP A 587 7.27 10.46 -21.25
C ASP A 587 8.44 9.68 -20.65
N GLY A 588 9.64 9.84 -21.21
CA GLY A 588 10.87 9.30 -20.65
C GLY A 588 11.16 9.85 -19.26
N MET A 589 10.94 11.15 -19.01
CA MET A 589 11.04 11.74 -17.68
C MET A 589 9.97 11.18 -16.74
N GLY A 590 8.73 10.99 -17.21
CA GLY A 590 7.66 10.34 -16.45
C GLY A 590 8.04 8.93 -15.99
N LEU A 591 8.63 8.12 -16.88
CA LEU A 591 9.13 6.78 -16.54
C LEU A 591 10.25 6.83 -15.50
N TRP A 592 11.19 7.78 -15.62
CA TRP A 592 12.25 7.97 -14.62
C TRP A 592 11.71 8.36 -13.24
N ILE A 593 10.64 9.15 -13.16
CA ILE A 593 9.97 9.49 -11.87
C ILE A 593 9.40 8.23 -11.22
N VAL A 594 8.73 7.37 -11.98
CA VAL A 594 8.20 6.10 -11.44
C VAL A 594 9.35 5.17 -11.02
N ALA A 595 10.39 5.05 -11.85
CA ALA A 595 11.58 4.25 -11.55
C ALA A 595 12.27 4.73 -10.26
N MET A 596 12.46 6.04 -10.11
CA MET A 596 13.04 6.66 -8.91
C MET A 596 12.31 6.20 -7.65
N LEU A 597 10.98 6.27 -7.64
CA LEU A 597 10.18 5.84 -6.50
C LEU A 597 10.26 4.33 -6.23
N LEU A 598 10.43 3.49 -7.26
CA LEU A 598 10.57 2.05 -7.10
C LEU A 598 11.92 1.64 -6.48
N VAL A 599 13.01 2.32 -6.86
CA VAL A 599 14.39 1.92 -6.54
C VAL A 599 14.93 2.52 -5.24
N LEU A 600 14.20 3.46 -4.63
CA LEU A 600 14.59 3.98 -3.32
C LEU A 600 14.55 2.88 -2.25
N PRO A 601 15.47 2.90 -1.27
CA PRO A 601 15.38 1.99 -0.13
C PRO A 601 14.13 2.27 0.70
N ILE A 602 13.73 3.55 0.79
CA ILE A 602 12.50 3.99 1.44
C ILE A 602 11.81 5.02 0.55
N ALA A 603 10.57 4.71 0.18
CA ALA A 603 9.65 5.70 -0.36
C ALA A 603 8.34 5.61 0.42
N TRP A 604 8.13 6.60 1.28
CA TRP A 604 6.86 6.77 1.97
C TRP A 604 5.76 7.12 0.98
N MET A 605 4.51 6.84 1.33
CA MET A 605 3.39 6.98 0.42
C MET A 605 3.20 8.43 -0.07
N HIS A 606 3.59 9.43 0.73
CA HIS A 606 3.55 10.84 0.33
C HIS A 606 4.58 11.21 -0.76
N TYR A 607 5.69 10.47 -0.92
CA TYR A 607 6.66 10.71 -2.03
C TYR A 607 6.01 10.51 -3.40
N GLN A 608 4.92 9.72 -3.45
CA GLN A 608 4.16 9.45 -4.66
C GLN A 608 3.39 10.68 -5.16
N ALA A 609 3.36 11.81 -4.43
CA ALA A 609 2.86 13.10 -4.93
C ALA A 609 3.48 13.49 -6.28
N LEU A 610 4.74 13.10 -6.53
CA LEU A 610 5.44 13.36 -7.79
C LEU A 610 4.82 12.63 -9.00
N LEU A 611 3.99 11.60 -8.78
CA LEU A 611 3.27 10.88 -9.83
C LEU A 611 2.20 11.72 -10.53
N VAL A 612 1.86 12.91 -10.01
CA VAL A 612 1.02 13.88 -10.74
C VAL A 612 1.60 14.17 -12.13
N ILE A 613 2.93 14.18 -12.27
CA ILE A 613 3.61 14.42 -13.56
C ILE A 613 3.31 13.31 -14.58
N PRO A 614 3.64 12.03 -14.36
CA PRO A 614 3.37 10.98 -15.35
C PRO A 614 1.88 10.77 -15.64
N PHE A 615 0.97 11.00 -14.67
CA PHE A 615 -0.47 10.98 -14.96
C PHE A 615 -0.93 12.18 -15.80
N TYR A 616 -0.40 13.37 -15.56
CA TYR A 616 -0.75 14.53 -16.37
C TYR A 616 -0.19 14.45 -17.79
N GLN A 617 1.03 13.93 -17.96
CA GLN A 617 1.63 13.65 -19.27
C GLN A 617 0.75 12.70 -20.10
N LEU A 618 0.21 11.66 -19.46
CA LEU A 618 -0.78 10.76 -20.06
C LEU A 618 -2.00 11.53 -20.60
N PHE A 619 -2.56 12.45 -19.82
CA PHE A 619 -3.73 13.23 -20.26
C PHE A 619 -3.40 14.13 -21.45
N LEU A 620 -2.25 14.82 -21.42
CA LEU A 620 -1.81 15.64 -22.54
C LEU A 620 -1.62 14.83 -23.81
N ARG A 621 -1.03 13.65 -23.68
CA ARG A 621 -0.82 12.75 -24.81
C ARG A 621 -2.14 12.27 -25.39
N LEU A 622 -3.07 11.82 -24.55
CA LEU A 622 -4.39 11.36 -25.01
C LEU A 622 -5.19 12.45 -25.71
N GLU A 623 -5.07 13.70 -25.25
CA GLU A 623 -5.72 14.84 -25.89
C GLU A 623 -5.12 15.16 -27.27
N ARG A 624 -3.79 15.00 -27.42
CA ARG A 624 -3.07 15.28 -28.67
C ARG A 624 -3.20 14.15 -29.70
N ASP A 625 -2.99 12.90 -29.29
CA ASP A 625 -2.82 11.79 -30.21
C ASP A 625 -4.15 11.40 -30.88
N GLN A 626 -5.30 11.59 -30.20
CA GLN A 626 -6.67 11.17 -30.61
C GLN A 626 -6.84 9.71 -31.10
N GLN A 627 -5.75 8.95 -31.23
CA GLN A 627 -5.73 7.56 -31.63
C GLN A 627 -6.33 6.68 -30.53
N PRO A 628 -7.01 5.58 -30.89
CA PRO A 628 -7.54 4.65 -29.91
C PRO A 628 -6.40 3.91 -29.22
N TRP A 629 -6.30 4.10 -27.90
CA TRP A 629 -5.32 3.39 -27.09
C TRP A 629 -5.64 1.91 -26.99
N ARG A 630 -4.58 1.12 -26.83
CA ARG A 630 -4.72 -0.31 -26.60
C ARG A 630 -5.43 -0.53 -25.27
N TRP A 631 -6.38 -1.45 -25.28
CA TRP A 631 -7.06 -1.89 -24.06
C TRP A 631 -6.10 -2.25 -22.93
N SER A 632 -4.97 -2.90 -23.24
CA SER A 632 -3.93 -3.24 -22.26
C SER A 632 -3.39 -2.01 -21.53
N THR A 633 -3.18 -0.92 -22.24
CA THR A 633 -2.60 0.30 -21.69
C THR A 633 -3.60 1.01 -20.79
N VAL A 634 -4.85 1.13 -21.27
CA VAL A 634 -5.97 1.67 -20.49
C VAL A 634 -6.16 0.86 -19.19
N LEU A 635 -6.15 -0.47 -19.31
CA LEU A 635 -6.23 -1.38 -18.19
C LEU A 635 -5.13 -1.12 -17.15
N LEU A 636 -3.86 -1.08 -17.58
CA LEU A 636 -2.73 -0.88 -16.68
C LEU A 636 -2.81 0.49 -15.97
N TYR A 637 -3.18 1.56 -16.68
CA TYR A 637 -3.36 2.88 -16.05
C TYR A 637 -4.52 2.92 -15.07
N THR A 638 -5.67 2.31 -15.40
CA THR A 638 -6.81 2.29 -14.49
C THR A 638 -6.52 1.46 -13.23
N LEU A 639 -5.84 0.32 -13.36
CA LEU A 639 -5.44 -0.50 -12.21
C LEU A 639 -4.33 0.17 -11.39
N ALA A 640 -3.37 0.84 -12.03
CA ALA A 640 -2.38 1.66 -11.33
C ALA A 640 -3.07 2.77 -10.52
N TRP A 641 -4.01 3.48 -11.14
CA TRP A 641 -4.77 4.53 -10.49
C TRP A 641 -5.59 4.00 -9.30
N LEU A 642 -6.32 2.88 -9.46
CA LEU A 642 -7.05 2.19 -8.39
C LEU A 642 -6.18 2.02 -7.14
N LEU A 643 -4.94 1.57 -7.31
CA LEU A 643 -4.02 1.28 -6.20
C LEU A 643 -3.32 2.53 -5.65
N LEU A 644 -3.08 3.55 -6.47
CA LEU A 644 -2.30 4.73 -6.08
C LEU A 644 -3.16 5.86 -5.50
N CYS A 645 -4.39 6.05 -6.02
CA CYS A 645 -5.18 7.25 -5.78
C CYS A 645 -5.77 7.36 -4.37
N TYR A 646 -6.05 6.24 -3.72
CA TYR A 646 -6.72 6.18 -2.42
C TYR A 646 -5.88 5.47 -1.36
N GLY A 647 -6.19 5.77 -0.11
CA GLY A 647 -5.61 5.12 1.06
C GLY A 647 -4.16 5.53 1.36
N ASN A 648 -3.75 5.16 2.56
CA ASN A 648 -2.39 5.26 3.08
C ASN A 648 -2.06 3.99 3.89
N GLN A 649 -0.98 3.99 4.68
CA GLN A 649 -0.56 2.82 5.47
C GLN A 649 -1.68 2.29 6.36
N TRP A 650 -2.47 3.17 6.98
CA TRP A 650 -3.55 2.80 7.91
C TRP A 650 -4.81 2.26 7.23
N THR A 651 -4.84 2.20 5.89
CA THR A 651 -6.01 1.70 5.15
C THR A 651 -6.20 0.20 5.31
N PHE A 652 -5.10 -0.54 5.38
CA PHE A 652 -5.13 -2.00 5.54
C PHE A 652 -4.26 -2.50 6.69
N PHE A 653 -3.36 -1.66 7.20
CA PHE A 653 -2.45 -2.04 8.28
C PHE A 653 -3.01 -1.63 9.64
N ASP A 654 -3.30 -2.62 10.47
CA ASP A 654 -3.80 -2.49 11.84
C ASP A 654 -2.71 -2.76 12.89
N ARG A 655 -1.43 -2.73 12.49
CA ARG A 655 -0.25 -3.05 13.32
C ARG A 655 -0.10 -4.52 13.70
N THR A 656 -0.89 -5.41 13.13
CA THR A 656 -0.70 -6.86 13.30
C THR A 656 0.17 -7.43 12.19
N TYR A 657 0.72 -8.63 12.37
CA TYR A 657 1.27 -9.44 11.28
C TYR A 657 0.41 -10.69 11.14
N ALA A 658 -0.11 -10.92 9.94
CA ALA A 658 -1.00 -12.05 9.64
C ALA A 658 -0.41 -13.00 8.59
N GLY A 659 0.92 -13.04 8.47
CA GLY A 659 1.64 -13.92 7.55
C GLY A 659 2.13 -13.25 6.27
N PRO A 660 2.91 -13.99 5.45
CA PRO A 660 3.60 -13.48 4.27
C PRO A 660 2.65 -13.06 3.15
N LEU A 661 1.49 -13.71 2.98
CA LEU A 661 0.50 -13.30 1.98
C LEU A 661 -0.06 -11.91 2.31
N TRP A 662 -0.50 -11.71 3.56
CA TRP A 662 -0.97 -10.42 4.03
C TRP A 662 0.13 -9.36 3.95
N ALA A 663 1.36 -9.72 4.35
CA ALA A 663 2.51 -8.82 4.26
C ALA A 663 2.80 -8.43 2.81
N ALA A 664 2.63 -9.32 1.84
CA ALA A 664 2.73 -9.01 0.41
C ALA A 664 1.59 -8.08 -0.06
N LEU A 665 0.36 -8.29 0.41
CA LEU A 665 -0.81 -7.46 0.06
C LEU A 665 -0.67 -6.01 0.56
N LEU A 666 0.03 -5.77 1.68
CA LEU A 666 0.34 -4.42 2.15
C LEU A 666 1.14 -3.57 1.16
N SER A 667 1.79 -4.18 0.16
CA SER A 667 2.51 -3.49 -0.93
C SER A 667 1.61 -2.96 -2.04
N TYR A 668 0.33 -2.71 -1.78
CA TYR A 668 -0.63 -2.43 -2.85
C TYR A 668 -0.22 -1.22 -3.72
N LYS A 669 0.38 -0.17 -3.15
CA LYS A 669 0.87 0.97 -3.94
C LYS A 669 2.15 0.66 -4.72
N PHE A 670 3.01 -0.21 -4.19
CA PHE A 670 4.14 -0.75 -4.96
C PHE A 670 3.67 -1.45 -6.23
N TYR A 671 2.63 -2.29 -6.15
CA TYR A 671 2.03 -2.89 -7.35
C TYR A 671 1.43 -1.83 -8.28
N GLY A 672 0.83 -0.76 -7.73
CA GLY A 672 0.38 0.40 -8.50
C GLY A 672 1.51 1.09 -9.28
N LEU A 673 2.68 1.27 -8.65
CA LEU A 673 3.89 1.81 -9.29
C LEU A 673 4.38 0.89 -10.41
N LEU A 674 4.42 -0.43 -10.20
CA LEU A 674 4.81 -1.40 -11.23
C LEU A 674 3.85 -1.38 -12.43
N LEU A 675 2.54 -1.27 -12.18
CA LEU A 675 1.53 -1.17 -13.24
C LEU A 675 1.67 0.13 -14.02
N LEU A 676 1.91 1.26 -13.34
CA LEU A 676 2.15 2.56 -13.98
C LEU A 676 3.43 2.54 -14.81
N TYR A 677 4.51 1.97 -14.26
CA TYR A 677 5.78 1.78 -14.97
C TYR A 677 5.56 0.94 -16.23
N ALA A 678 4.87 -0.20 -16.11
CA ALA A 678 4.56 -1.07 -17.24
C ALA A 678 3.67 -0.37 -18.28
N ALA A 679 2.68 0.43 -17.86
CA ALA A 679 1.81 1.17 -18.76
C ALA A 679 2.60 2.16 -19.63
N ILE A 680 3.50 2.93 -19.03
CA ILE A 680 4.37 3.87 -19.75
C ILE A 680 5.39 3.08 -20.59
N ALA A 681 6.03 2.05 -20.02
CA ALA A 681 7.10 1.30 -20.67
C ALA A 681 6.64 0.50 -21.88
N THR A 682 5.45 -0.09 -21.87
CA THR A 682 5.01 -1.01 -22.94
C THR A 682 4.25 -0.33 -24.08
N GLU A 683 3.99 0.96 -23.93
CA GLU A 683 3.22 1.71 -24.90
C GLU A 683 4.01 1.95 -26.20
N ARG A 684 3.30 2.00 -27.33
CA ARG A 684 3.93 2.27 -28.62
C ARG A 684 4.23 3.76 -28.72
N TRP A 685 5.48 4.07 -29.01
CA TRP A 685 5.93 5.42 -29.29
C TRP A 685 6.22 5.50 -30.78
N ASP A 686 5.43 6.26 -31.52
CA ASP A 686 5.73 6.51 -32.93
C ASP A 686 6.90 7.49 -33.00
N HIS A 687 8.07 6.98 -33.42
CA HIS A 687 9.34 7.71 -33.48
C HIS A 687 9.31 9.01 -34.31
N LYS A 688 8.27 9.24 -35.11
CA LYS A 688 8.20 10.34 -36.07
C LYS A 688 7.76 11.70 -35.51
N GLN A 689 7.34 11.81 -34.25
CA GLN A 689 6.62 13.02 -33.80
C GLN A 689 7.33 13.98 -32.84
N TRP A 690 8.44 13.61 -32.19
CA TRP A 690 8.96 14.48 -31.10
C TRP A 690 10.48 14.46 -30.88
N ILE A 691 11.28 13.98 -31.84
CA ILE A 691 12.65 14.46 -31.91
C ILE A 691 12.49 15.90 -32.37
N MET A 692 12.65 16.86 -31.46
CA MET A 692 12.81 18.25 -31.86
C MET A 692 14.05 18.28 -32.75
N ASP A 693 13.80 18.30 -34.05
CA ASP A 693 14.68 18.88 -35.05
C ASP A 693 15.01 20.27 -34.56
N ASN A 694 16.16 20.39 -33.91
CA ASN A 694 17.00 21.57 -33.91
C ASN A 694 18.41 21.04 -33.64
N GLY A 695 19.29 21.32 -34.61
CA GLY A 695 20.68 20.90 -34.67
C GLY A 695 21.55 21.32 -33.49
#